data_AF-A0A5B9PG61-F1
#
_entry.id   AF-A0A5B9PG61-F1
#
_cell.length_a   1.000
_cell.length_b   1.000
_cell.length_c   1.000
_cell.angle_alpha   90.00
_cell.angle_beta   90.00
_cell.angle_gamma   90.00
#
_symmetry.space_group_name_H-M   'P 1'
#
loop_
_entity.id
_entity.type
_entity.pdbx_description
1 polymer ?
#
loop_
_entity_poly.entity_id
_entity_poly.type
_entity_poly.pdbx_seq_one_letter_code
_entity_poly.pdbx_strand_id
1 'polypeptide(L)'
;MTSSRSRSRARFSYGPLEQKRLLAADLSTATTAEASYYLEDFKQESVARTYLDSQTETADLQTGDVELRLVEIQRGLASTVTRFQQTVHGVPVADAWVATIQGPTGDFVHVHDQSVEAVFDASCEPGKTSINFELSEEIALEYAGAKTMFADTRGELVWLPGEGNDKSASLVWQTTVFAVRDGSVDDDHDHDDGHSHSENEHGDFLTYIDAFSGEVISQENRISHFTEGSGDVFYPNPYQTLGSDTGITDNNDANSTALENQHISVTLEGLDEGTGLIKGEFVDLSTLNSSTITDVDADEADRVYEYTRDDPRFEQVQIYHTVDQINRYFHDLGFDDDTGTPNGIRDFPTLANAHWFTDDQSFYSSGNDAIHFGDGGVDDGEDGDIIAHEYGHAIQNNQNAAWGGGEMGAMGEGFGDYLAASFFQNVGDAAFQATHAAAVGEWDATSYSSDNPPNLRRVDGNKMYPTDLVGQVHADGEIWSRALWDLNQDIGAAAADQLVLESHFLLPGSSSMVTAAEMILMADENLNGGLYESNIRAAFEARGILEAPETIGVVSFDSSVYAVGDTIEIDVADGNAPSNIQVVVTSSNGDSETLSLTGSGSYSTSIVSVEGAVTADDGQLQAAIGDTITVSYFDADDGAGDSFTATDTAVFQNISVYHSEDTPTPINDNSTITSTITIADEGNLLDVDLLLDITHTWDGDLTAVLTAPGGQQFTLFDRIGSSGDNFTDTLFDDDAPDSIDSGTAPYTGTFRPNDAFTSLVGTSITGDWVLSISDAATQDTGSLNNWSLYIVVEIDEPVGPITDSNSATNTVAEDAAIGASVGVTASATDPNDDVTYSLTADAGGLFDIDPVFGVVTVAGALDFESAATHTVTVRADSDDGSFSEADFDIAVTNVNDAVVTTRQLFYLGSDYDTGDAFDSVATDKQFLLPGETATFANYSSYSLGINGLALELNDLNQVPTLANIGDFFDFKVGNDDTTADWTDAPAPISLDYVSNVDASGTDQIVLQWADNAIENQWLQITVNAGNTTGLAAPDVFYFGNAIGETGDSTTDARVDADDVSRVRQNLSGFFSVGIDNVYDFDRDSRVDADDVSIARQNLSGFFPIRLITPGAGKADFGSGSDLLFDAAGDDGKPTTSKEAGLAKRSIVVQTNEKVELSGAIVADNDVAVVESPAQERVKAEAELDRAFVEFDFEAELV
;
A
#
# COMPACT_ATOMS: atom_id res chain seq x y z
N MET A 1 -14.33 -48.06 7.79
CA MET A 1 -14.76 -46.67 8.01
C MET A 1 -14.48 -46.00 6.68
N THR A 2 -15.41 -46.18 5.75
CA THR A 2 -15.36 -45.65 4.39
C THR A 2 -15.94 -44.25 4.45
N SER A 3 -15.14 -43.23 4.16
CA SER A 3 -15.61 -41.85 4.07
C SER A 3 -16.13 -41.62 2.65
N SER A 4 -17.45 -41.72 2.44
CA SER A 4 -18.04 -41.18 1.22
C SER A 4 -17.93 -39.65 1.30
N ARG A 5 -17.22 -39.04 0.34
CA ARG A 5 -17.21 -37.59 0.14
C ARG A 5 -18.33 -37.28 -0.84
N SER A 6 -19.37 -36.58 -0.39
CA SER A 6 -20.39 -36.02 -1.27
C SER A 6 -19.99 -34.59 -1.65
N ARG A 7 -19.83 -34.29 -2.94
CA ARG A 7 -19.57 -32.92 -3.42
C ARG A 7 -20.69 -32.48 -4.35
N SER A 8 -21.26 -31.30 -4.12
CA SER A 8 -22.11 -30.62 -5.11
C SER A 8 -21.31 -29.45 -5.68
N ARG A 9 -20.81 -29.57 -6.91
CA ARG A 9 -20.10 -28.49 -7.60
C ARG A 9 -21.07 -27.73 -8.51
N ALA A 10 -21.82 -26.79 -7.93
CA ALA A 10 -22.68 -25.89 -8.70
C ALA A 10 -21.84 -24.79 -9.38
N ARG A 11 -21.17 -25.11 -10.51
CA ARG A 11 -20.77 -24.08 -11.48
C ARG A 11 -22.02 -23.67 -12.27
N PHE A 12 -22.64 -22.56 -11.86
CA PHE A 12 -23.22 -21.49 -12.70
C PHE A 12 -24.02 -20.50 -11.83
N SER A 13 -23.51 -19.26 -11.83
CA SER A 13 -24.11 -17.94 -11.61
C SER A 13 -25.49 -17.82 -10.95
N TYR A 14 -25.51 -17.27 -9.74
CA TYR A 14 -26.67 -16.53 -9.24
C TYR A 14 -26.83 -15.23 -10.05
N GLY A 15 -28.02 -14.95 -10.60
CA GLY A 15 -28.29 -13.66 -11.27
C GLY A 15 -28.22 -12.47 -10.30
N PRO A 16 -28.05 -11.21 -10.74
CA PRO A 16 -27.87 -10.04 -9.84
C PRO A 16 -29.02 -9.80 -8.86
N LEU A 17 -30.24 -10.19 -9.24
CA LEU A 17 -31.43 -10.14 -8.39
C LEU A 17 -31.53 -11.33 -7.41
N GLU A 18 -30.95 -12.48 -7.76
CA GLU A 18 -30.88 -13.68 -6.93
C GLU A 18 -29.73 -13.56 -5.92
N GLN A 19 -28.55 -13.05 -6.32
CA GLN A 19 -27.46 -12.69 -5.40
C GLN A 19 -27.91 -11.66 -4.39
N LYS A 20 -28.57 -10.57 -4.79
CA LYS A 20 -29.11 -9.59 -3.82
C LYS A 20 -30.19 -10.17 -2.89
N ARG A 21 -30.94 -11.19 -3.32
CA ARG A 21 -31.94 -11.88 -2.51
C ARG A 21 -31.35 -12.92 -1.55
N LEU A 22 -30.32 -13.63 -1.98
CA LEU A 22 -29.59 -14.60 -1.18
C LEU A 22 -28.62 -13.91 -0.22
N LEU A 23 -27.91 -12.85 -0.63
CA LEU A 23 -27.07 -12.02 0.25
C LEU A 23 -27.90 -11.46 1.41
N ALA A 24 -29.13 -10.99 1.16
CA ALA A 24 -30.03 -10.50 2.21
C ALA A 24 -30.67 -11.60 3.08
N ALA A 25 -30.75 -12.84 2.59
CA ALA A 25 -31.30 -13.98 3.34
C ALA A 25 -30.23 -14.73 4.12
N ASP A 26 -29.01 -14.83 3.58
CA ASP A 26 -27.92 -15.67 4.08
C ASP A 26 -26.94 -14.91 4.98
N LEU A 27 -26.84 -13.57 4.88
CA LEU A 27 -26.15 -12.75 5.91
C LEU A 27 -26.80 -12.87 7.30
N SER A 28 -28.03 -13.37 7.38
CA SER A 28 -28.71 -13.65 8.65
C SER A 28 -28.33 -15.00 9.28
N THR A 29 -27.62 -15.87 8.53
CA THR A 29 -27.28 -17.25 8.90
C THR A 29 -25.81 -17.63 8.69
N ALA A 30 -25.04 -16.85 7.92
CA ALA A 30 -23.65 -17.10 7.57
C ALA A 30 -22.68 -16.90 8.75
N THR A 31 -21.60 -17.68 8.76
CA THR A 31 -20.47 -17.49 9.67
C THR A 31 -19.65 -16.26 9.26
N THR A 32 -18.85 -15.70 10.19
CA THR A 32 -18.03 -14.50 9.94
C THR A 32 -17.06 -14.66 8.76
N ALA A 33 -16.62 -15.90 8.47
CA ALA A 33 -15.72 -16.19 7.36
C ALA A 33 -16.42 -16.20 5.98
N GLU A 34 -17.63 -16.73 5.91
CA GLU A 34 -18.43 -16.76 4.67
C GLU A 34 -18.87 -15.34 4.25
N ALA A 35 -19.23 -14.49 5.22
CA ALA A 35 -19.59 -13.09 4.95
C ALA A 35 -18.39 -12.26 4.44
N SER A 36 -17.18 -12.52 4.93
CA SER A 36 -15.95 -11.89 4.43
C SER A 36 -15.63 -12.32 2.99
N TYR A 37 -15.83 -13.60 2.66
CA TYR A 37 -15.59 -14.11 1.30
C TYR A 37 -16.48 -13.43 0.25
N TYR A 38 -17.79 -13.30 0.51
CA TYR A 38 -18.71 -12.62 -0.42
C TYR A 38 -18.38 -11.13 -0.60
N LEU A 39 -17.83 -10.49 0.42
CA LEU A 39 -17.39 -9.10 0.33
C LEU A 39 -16.13 -8.95 -0.53
N GLU A 40 -15.20 -9.90 -0.45
CA GLU A 40 -13.98 -9.96 -1.27
C GLU A 40 -14.36 -10.08 -2.76
N ASP A 41 -15.24 -11.02 -3.10
CA ASP A 41 -15.73 -11.23 -4.47
C ASP A 41 -16.46 -9.99 -5.02
N PHE A 42 -17.25 -9.31 -4.19
CA PHE A 42 -17.94 -8.07 -4.59
C PHE A 42 -16.96 -6.93 -4.88
N LYS A 43 -15.93 -6.76 -4.04
CA LYS A 43 -14.86 -5.79 -4.27
C LYS A 43 -14.12 -6.11 -5.57
N GLN A 44 -13.79 -7.39 -5.77
CA GLN A 44 -13.09 -7.86 -6.96
C GLN A 44 -13.88 -7.58 -8.23
N GLU A 45 -15.19 -7.89 -8.24
CA GLU A 45 -16.07 -7.58 -9.36
C GLU A 45 -16.09 -6.08 -9.66
N SER A 46 -16.21 -5.24 -8.62
CA SER A 46 -16.27 -3.79 -8.78
C SER A 46 -14.98 -3.22 -9.40
N VAL A 47 -13.83 -3.72 -8.94
CA VAL A 47 -12.50 -3.29 -9.40
C VAL A 47 -12.27 -3.77 -10.84
N ALA A 48 -12.61 -5.02 -11.17
CA ALA A 48 -12.54 -5.58 -12.52
C ALA A 48 -13.45 -4.85 -13.52
N ARG A 49 -14.68 -4.51 -13.13
CA ARG A 49 -15.59 -3.72 -13.98
C ARG A 49 -15.06 -2.33 -14.26
N THR A 50 -14.53 -1.66 -13.24
CA THR A 50 -13.94 -0.32 -13.41
C THR A 50 -12.76 -0.36 -14.38
N TYR A 51 -11.94 -1.41 -14.30
CA TYR A 51 -10.85 -1.62 -15.23
C TYR A 51 -11.35 -1.90 -16.66
N LEU A 52 -12.31 -2.81 -16.85
CA LEU A 52 -12.92 -3.07 -18.17
C LEU A 52 -13.53 -1.82 -18.81
N ASP A 53 -14.17 -0.95 -18.03
CA ASP A 53 -14.74 0.32 -18.50
C ASP A 53 -13.66 1.31 -18.97
N SER A 54 -12.42 1.15 -18.50
CA SER A 54 -11.27 1.98 -18.89
C SER A 54 -10.56 1.49 -20.16
N GLN A 55 -10.81 0.26 -20.61
CA GLN A 55 -10.14 -0.34 -21.77
C GLN A 55 -10.88 0.00 -23.07
N THR A 56 -10.13 0.39 -24.11
CA THR A 56 -10.71 0.74 -25.42
C THR A 56 -11.12 -0.46 -26.26
N GLU A 57 -10.54 -1.64 -26.00
CA GLU A 57 -10.78 -2.88 -26.77
C GLU A 57 -12.13 -3.52 -26.45
N THR A 58 -12.69 -3.25 -25.26
CA THR A 58 -13.99 -3.76 -24.79
C THR A 58 -15.17 -2.82 -25.09
N ALA A 59 -14.92 -1.68 -25.74
CA ALA A 59 -15.90 -0.62 -25.96
C ALA A 59 -17.12 -1.05 -26.79
N ASP A 60 -16.97 -2.06 -27.65
CA ASP A 60 -18.05 -2.62 -28.49
C ASP A 60 -18.93 -3.63 -27.73
N LEU A 61 -18.47 -4.12 -26.56
CA LEU A 61 -19.20 -5.07 -25.69
C LEU A 61 -20.12 -4.37 -24.67
N GLN A 62 -20.22 -3.04 -24.74
CA GLN A 62 -21.11 -2.21 -23.92
C GLN A 62 -22.02 -1.31 -24.75
N THR A 63 -22.47 -1.82 -25.91
CA THR A 63 -23.60 -1.22 -26.63
C THR A 63 -24.89 -1.55 -25.90
N GLY A 64 -25.94 -0.73 -25.97
CA GLY A 64 -27.17 -0.93 -25.18
C GLY A 64 -27.93 -2.27 -25.40
N ASP A 65 -27.46 -3.12 -26.31
CA ASP A 65 -27.98 -4.46 -26.59
C ASP A 65 -27.05 -5.60 -26.08
N VAL A 66 -25.82 -5.31 -25.67
CA VAL A 66 -24.81 -6.28 -25.16
C VAL A 66 -24.32 -5.84 -23.78
N GLU A 67 -24.38 -6.73 -22.77
CA GLU A 67 -23.91 -6.45 -21.40
C GLU A 67 -23.04 -7.58 -20.85
N LEU A 68 -22.21 -7.31 -19.83
CA LEU A 68 -21.34 -8.28 -19.17
C LEU A 68 -21.85 -8.68 -17.78
N ARG A 69 -22.13 -9.98 -17.59
CA ARG A 69 -22.57 -10.59 -16.32
C ARG A 69 -21.40 -11.32 -15.65
N LEU A 70 -21.08 -11.04 -14.39
CA LEU A 70 -20.05 -11.81 -13.68
C LEU A 70 -20.46 -13.28 -13.61
N VAL A 71 -19.54 -14.18 -13.97
CA VAL A 71 -19.77 -15.63 -13.91
C VAL A 71 -18.77 -16.36 -13.03
N GLU A 72 -17.53 -15.90 -12.93
CA GLU A 72 -16.49 -16.62 -12.20
C GLU A 72 -15.39 -15.68 -11.71
N ILE A 73 -14.89 -15.94 -10.50
CA ILE A 73 -13.65 -15.39 -9.97
C ILE A 73 -12.78 -16.59 -9.65
N GLN A 74 -11.82 -16.88 -10.52
CA GLN A 74 -10.84 -17.94 -10.34
C GLN A 74 -9.56 -17.34 -9.75
N ARG A 75 -8.96 -17.99 -8.77
CA ARG A 75 -7.73 -17.53 -8.12
C ARG A 75 -6.59 -18.50 -8.44
N GLY A 76 -5.41 -17.96 -8.72
CA GLY A 76 -4.17 -18.71 -8.65
C GLY A 76 -3.63 -18.71 -7.22
N LEU A 77 -2.34 -18.98 -7.05
CA LEU A 77 -1.67 -18.85 -5.77
C LEU A 77 -1.41 -17.39 -5.40
N ALA A 78 -1.21 -16.51 -6.39
CA ALA A 78 -0.99 -15.08 -6.17
C ALA A 78 -1.79 -14.16 -7.12
N SER A 79 -2.45 -14.72 -8.13
CA SER A 79 -3.23 -13.99 -9.13
C SER A 79 -4.74 -14.21 -9.00
N THR A 80 -5.54 -13.31 -9.56
CA THR A 80 -7.01 -13.45 -9.63
C THR A 80 -7.53 -13.15 -11.03
N VAL A 81 -8.27 -14.11 -11.60
CA VAL A 81 -8.96 -14.02 -12.88
C VAL A 81 -10.45 -13.78 -12.64
N THR A 82 -10.98 -12.66 -13.11
CA THR A 82 -12.40 -12.31 -12.98
C THR A 82 -13.07 -12.41 -14.35
N ARG A 83 -13.94 -13.39 -14.56
CA ARG A 83 -14.59 -13.71 -15.84
C ARG A 83 -16.05 -13.24 -15.84
N PHE A 84 -16.41 -12.54 -16.90
CA PHE A 84 -17.73 -12.02 -17.20
C PHE A 84 -18.27 -12.68 -18.47
N GLN A 85 -19.49 -13.20 -18.43
CA GLN A 85 -20.16 -13.74 -19.60
C GLN A 85 -20.86 -12.62 -20.38
N GLN A 86 -20.76 -12.71 -21.70
CA GLN A 86 -21.49 -11.85 -22.62
C GLN A 86 -22.99 -12.16 -22.53
N THR A 87 -23.80 -11.11 -22.48
CA THR A 87 -25.25 -11.21 -22.60
C THR A 87 -25.72 -10.37 -23.78
N VAL A 88 -26.73 -10.84 -24.50
CA VAL A 88 -27.37 -10.12 -25.61
C VAL A 88 -28.86 -9.99 -25.32
N HIS A 89 -29.35 -8.76 -25.26
CA HIS A 89 -30.69 -8.41 -24.78
C HIS A 89 -31.03 -9.02 -23.40
N GLY A 90 -30.04 -9.06 -22.50
CA GLY A 90 -30.18 -9.62 -21.15
C GLY A 90 -30.23 -11.14 -21.07
N VAL A 91 -29.96 -11.86 -22.17
CA VAL A 91 -29.83 -13.31 -22.20
C VAL A 91 -28.36 -13.69 -22.31
N PRO A 92 -27.82 -14.55 -21.43
CA PRO A 92 -26.44 -15.00 -21.52
C PRO A 92 -26.16 -15.74 -22.83
N VAL A 93 -24.95 -15.57 -23.36
CA VAL A 93 -24.44 -16.32 -24.50
C VAL A 93 -23.53 -17.42 -23.97
N ALA A 94 -23.83 -18.68 -24.30
CA ALA A 94 -23.01 -19.83 -23.92
C ALA A 94 -21.59 -19.65 -24.48
N ASP A 95 -20.60 -19.96 -23.64
CA ASP A 95 -19.16 -19.94 -23.95
C ASP A 95 -18.56 -18.59 -24.39
N ALA A 96 -19.33 -17.51 -24.37
CA ALA A 96 -18.86 -16.17 -24.70
C ALA A 96 -18.54 -15.37 -23.44
N TRP A 97 -17.29 -14.96 -23.26
CA TRP A 97 -16.85 -14.29 -22.04
C TRP A 97 -15.70 -13.29 -22.24
N VAL A 98 -15.52 -12.42 -21.26
CA VAL A 98 -14.40 -11.48 -21.11
C VAL A 98 -13.82 -11.68 -19.72
N ALA A 99 -12.50 -11.74 -19.55
CA ALA A 99 -11.89 -11.87 -18.22
C ALA A 99 -10.83 -10.80 -17.97
N THR A 100 -10.67 -10.40 -16.72
CA THR A 100 -9.56 -9.54 -16.26
C THR A 100 -8.64 -10.31 -15.34
N ILE A 101 -7.33 -10.08 -15.46
CA ILE A 101 -6.32 -10.70 -14.60
C ILE A 101 -5.72 -9.62 -13.70
N GLN A 102 -5.72 -9.86 -12.39
CA GLN A 102 -5.13 -8.99 -11.39
C GLN A 102 -3.99 -9.72 -10.66
N GLY A 103 -2.85 -9.05 -10.53
CA GLY A 103 -1.72 -9.53 -9.71
C GLY A 103 -1.93 -9.24 -8.22
N PRO A 104 -1.05 -9.72 -7.33
CA PRO A 104 -1.20 -9.59 -5.89
C PRO A 104 -1.04 -8.16 -5.37
N THR A 105 -0.43 -7.25 -6.15
CA THR A 105 -0.34 -5.81 -5.83
C THR A 105 -1.66 -5.06 -6.08
N GLY A 106 -2.65 -5.73 -6.69
CA GLY A 106 -3.91 -5.14 -7.10
C GLY A 106 -3.88 -4.49 -8.49
N ASP A 107 -2.75 -4.55 -9.19
CA ASP A 107 -2.65 -4.04 -10.57
C ASP A 107 -3.25 -5.04 -11.56
N PHE A 108 -3.99 -4.51 -12.53
CA PHE A 108 -4.49 -5.33 -13.64
C PHE A 108 -3.40 -5.54 -14.66
N VAL A 109 -3.12 -6.81 -14.93
CA VAL A 109 -2.11 -7.22 -15.88
C VAL A 109 -2.72 -7.22 -17.29
N HIS A 110 -3.89 -7.85 -17.48
CA HIS A 110 -4.49 -8.04 -18.81
C HIS A 110 -6.03 -8.15 -18.84
N VAL A 111 -6.59 -8.06 -20.06
CA VAL A 111 -7.97 -8.45 -20.42
C VAL A 111 -7.93 -9.56 -21.47
N HIS A 112 -8.77 -10.57 -21.29
CA HIS A 112 -9.04 -11.64 -22.26
C HIS A 112 -10.44 -11.47 -22.82
N ASP A 113 -10.61 -11.65 -24.13
CA ASP A 113 -11.91 -11.52 -24.82
C ASP A 113 -12.17 -12.74 -25.72
N GLN A 114 -13.25 -13.46 -25.41
CA GLN A 114 -13.84 -14.57 -26.15
C GLN A 114 -15.32 -14.28 -26.46
N SER A 115 -15.66 -13.01 -26.67
CA SER A 115 -17.01 -12.61 -27.08
C SER A 115 -17.36 -13.12 -28.47
N VAL A 116 -18.64 -13.39 -28.70
CA VAL A 116 -19.15 -13.98 -29.94
C VAL A 116 -19.93 -12.94 -30.74
N GLU A 117 -19.43 -12.59 -31.93
CA GLU A 117 -20.16 -11.83 -32.94
C GLU A 117 -21.11 -12.75 -33.76
N ALA A 118 -22.16 -13.29 -33.12
CA ALA A 118 -23.18 -14.09 -33.81
C ALA A 118 -24.30 -13.22 -34.42
N VAL A 119 -25.00 -13.76 -35.42
CA VAL A 119 -26.26 -13.17 -35.92
C VAL A 119 -27.38 -13.64 -35.01
N PHE A 120 -27.71 -12.83 -34.01
CA PHE A 120 -28.85 -13.07 -33.13
C PHE A 120 -30.15 -12.71 -33.88
N ASP A 121 -30.92 -13.72 -34.26
CA ASP A 121 -32.17 -13.50 -35.00
C ASP A 121 -33.20 -12.80 -34.08
N ALA A 122 -33.53 -11.55 -34.41
CA ALA A 122 -34.57 -10.77 -33.73
C ALA A 122 -35.97 -11.42 -33.77
N SER A 123 -36.17 -12.48 -34.56
CA SER A 123 -37.40 -13.28 -34.51
C SER A 123 -37.48 -14.21 -33.28
N CYS A 124 -36.34 -14.54 -32.67
CA CYS A 124 -36.16 -15.38 -31.49
C CYS A 124 -36.08 -14.55 -30.18
N GLU A 125 -37.00 -13.61 -29.97
CA GLU A 125 -37.02 -12.83 -28.73
C GLU A 125 -37.38 -13.72 -27.51
N PRO A 126 -36.74 -13.51 -26.34
CA PRO A 126 -36.99 -14.29 -25.11
C PRO A 126 -38.45 -14.30 -24.66
N GLY A 127 -39.21 -13.25 -25.01
CA GLY A 127 -40.65 -13.16 -24.73
C GLY A 127 -41.56 -13.96 -25.68
N LYS A 128 -41.00 -14.73 -26.63
CA LYS A 128 -41.75 -15.45 -27.68
C LYS A 128 -41.49 -16.96 -27.72
N THR A 129 -40.83 -17.53 -26.71
CA THR A 129 -40.55 -18.98 -26.65
C THR A 129 -41.84 -19.81 -26.57
N SER A 130 -41.83 -21.01 -27.15
CA SER A 130 -42.96 -21.96 -27.04
C SER A 130 -42.86 -22.82 -25.78
N ILE A 131 -41.63 -22.99 -25.27
CA ILE A 131 -41.31 -23.69 -24.03
C ILE A 131 -41.11 -22.63 -22.93
N ASN A 132 -41.81 -22.78 -21.81
CA ASN A 132 -41.59 -22.01 -20.58
C ASN A 132 -40.77 -22.84 -19.58
N PHE A 133 -40.33 -22.22 -18.50
CA PHE A 133 -39.53 -22.90 -17.47
C PHE A 133 -40.21 -24.15 -16.90
N GLU A 134 -41.53 -24.10 -16.64
CA GLU A 134 -42.29 -25.24 -16.12
C GLU A 134 -42.27 -26.43 -17.09
N LEU A 135 -42.34 -26.19 -18.39
CA LEU A 135 -42.27 -27.23 -19.41
C LEU A 135 -40.82 -27.70 -19.65
N SER A 136 -39.82 -26.82 -19.50
CA SER A 136 -38.42 -27.23 -19.59
C SER A 136 -38.01 -28.09 -18.39
N GLU A 137 -38.53 -27.81 -17.19
CA GLU A 137 -38.42 -28.66 -16.00
C GLU A 137 -39.03 -30.05 -16.23
N GLU A 138 -40.24 -30.12 -16.78
CA GLU A 138 -40.90 -31.40 -17.09
C GLU A 138 -40.09 -32.23 -18.10
N ILE A 139 -39.59 -31.59 -19.16
CA ILE A 139 -38.73 -32.23 -20.16
C ILE A 139 -37.41 -32.70 -19.52
N ALA A 140 -36.76 -31.88 -18.70
CA ALA A 140 -35.50 -32.22 -18.03
C ALA A 140 -35.67 -33.41 -17.05
N LEU A 141 -36.74 -33.41 -16.25
CA LEU A 141 -37.06 -34.51 -15.32
C LEU A 141 -37.40 -35.81 -16.06
N GLU A 142 -38.20 -35.74 -17.13
CA GLU A 142 -38.54 -36.91 -17.94
C GLU A 142 -37.30 -37.50 -18.60
N TYR A 143 -36.44 -36.65 -19.17
CA TYR A 143 -35.19 -37.07 -19.80
C TYR A 143 -34.19 -37.65 -18.78
N ALA A 144 -34.16 -37.11 -17.56
CA ALA A 144 -33.34 -37.62 -16.46
C ALA A 144 -33.80 -38.97 -15.91
N GLY A 145 -35.01 -39.43 -16.25
CA GLY A 145 -35.61 -40.64 -15.67
C GLY A 145 -35.87 -40.52 -14.16
N ALA A 146 -35.87 -39.29 -13.63
CA ALA A 146 -35.98 -39.02 -12.21
C ALA A 146 -37.44 -38.76 -11.81
N LYS A 147 -37.88 -39.30 -10.66
CA LYS A 147 -39.30 -39.22 -10.24
C LYS A 147 -39.56 -38.36 -9.01
N THR A 148 -38.53 -38.11 -8.21
CA THR A 148 -38.67 -37.36 -6.95
C THR A 148 -37.61 -36.29 -6.89
N MET A 149 -38.02 -35.02 -6.82
CA MET A 149 -37.09 -33.90 -6.59
C MET A 149 -36.73 -33.82 -5.11
N PHE A 150 -35.46 -33.53 -4.81
CA PHE A 150 -34.99 -33.31 -3.44
C PHE A 150 -34.55 -31.86 -3.17
N ALA A 151 -34.42 -31.04 -4.20
CA ALA A 151 -34.22 -29.60 -4.11
C ALA A 151 -34.97 -28.87 -5.24
N ASP A 152 -35.07 -27.54 -5.13
CA ASP A 152 -35.73 -26.70 -6.12
C ASP A 152 -34.95 -26.67 -7.45
N THR A 153 -35.67 -26.83 -8.56
CA THR A 153 -35.10 -26.79 -9.91
C THR A 153 -34.75 -25.37 -10.32
N ARG A 154 -33.83 -25.24 -11.28
CA ARG A 154 -33.37 -23.96 -11.80
C ARG A 154 -33.46 -23.98 -13.31
N GLY A 155 -33.69 -22.83 -13.93
CA GLY A 155 -33.58 -22.74 -15.38
C GLY A 155 -33.55 -21.32 -15.89
N GLU A 156 -32.74 -21.11 -16.90
CA GLU A 156 -32.63 -19.83 -17.60
C GLU A 156 -32.54 -20.02 -19.12
N LEU A 157 -32.92 -18.98 -19.85
CA LEU A 157 -32.72 -18.94 -21.30
C LEU A 157 -31.27 -18.56 -21.59
N VAL A 158 -30.66 -19.22 -22.58
CA VAL A 158 -29.28 -19.02 -23.02
C VAL A 158 -29.22 -19.01 -24.54
N TRP A 159 -28.38 -18.17 -25.12
CA TRP A 159 -28.02 -18.24 -26.53
C TRP A 159 -26.91 -19.29 -26.71
N LEU A 160 -27.21 -20.37 -27.44
CA LEU A 160 -26.23 -21.37 -27.83
C LEU A 160 -25.68 -21.03 -29.23
N PRO A 161 -24.39 -20.66 -29.38
CA PRO A 161 -23.79 -20.39 -30.68
C PRO A 161 -23.82 -21.63 -31.59
N GLY A 162 -23.97 -21.41 -32.89
CA GLY A 162 -23.87 -22.49 -33.88
C GLY A 162 -22.43 -22.98 -34.06
N GLU A 163 -22.26 -24.29 -34.28
CA GLU A 163 -20.94 -24.89 -34.51
C GLU A 163 -20.45 -24.74 -35.96
N GLY A 164 -19.13 -24.68 -36.14
CA GLY A 164 -18.48 -24.70 -37.46
C GLY A 164 -18.68 -23.43 -38.29
N ASN A 165 -19.18 -23.55 -39.51
CA ASN A 165 -19.38 -22.40 -40.42
C ASN A 165 -20.72 -21.67 -40.23
N ASP A 166 -21.59 -22.15 -39.34
CA ASP A 166 -22.88 -21.54 -39.05
C ASP A 166 -22.71 -20.47 -37.96
N LYS A 167 -22.99 -19.20 -38.32
CA LYS A 167 -22.87 -18.05 -37.39
C LYS A 167 -24.20 -17.70 -36.71
N SER A 168 -25.20 -18.57 -36.77
CA SER A 168 -26.49 -18.36 -36.11
C SER A 168 -26.50 -18.90 -34.68
N ALA A 169 -27.03 -18.14 -33.73
CA ALA A 169 -27.23 -18.57 -32.35
C ALA A 169 -28.67 -19.06 -32.15
N SER A 170 -28.86 -20.17 -31.44
CA SER A 170 -30.16 -20.73 -31.08
C SER A 170 -30.51 -20.40 -29.64
N LEU A 171 -31.78 -20.12 -29.36
CA LEU A 171 -32.25 -19.84 -28.00
C LEU A 171 -32.68 -21.15 -27.32
N VAL A 172 -32.07 -21.47 -26.19
CA VAL A 172 -32.27 -22.74 -25.46
C VAL A 172 -32.58 -22.48 -23.98
N TRP A 173 -33.28 -23.39 -23.33
CA TRP A 173 -33.40 -23.48 -21.88
C TRP A 173 -32.24 -24.31 -21.33
N GLN A 174 -31.43 -23.71 -20.47
CA GLN A 174 -30.50 -24.42 -19.60
C GLN A 174 -31.23 -24.70 -18.29
N THR A 175 -31.65 -25.95 -18.05
CA THR A 175 -32.50 -26.36 -16.92
C THR A 175 -31.78 -27.36 -16.03
N THR A 176 -31.68 -27.07 -14.74
CA THR A 176 -31.05 -27.91 -13.72
C THR A 176 -32.11 -28.53 -12.83
N VAL A 177 -32.12 -29.87 -12.70
CA VAL A 177 -33.07 -30.59 -11.84
C VAL A 177 -32.36 -31.47 -10.82
N PHE A 178 -32.67 -31.25 -9.54
CA PHE A 178 -32.11 -32.03 -8.42
C PHE A 178 -33.07 -33.16 -8.05
N ALA A 179 -32.83 -34.35 -8.57
CA ALA A 179 -33.81 -35.41 -8.52
C ALA A 179 -33.22 -36.81 -8.33
N VAL A 180 -34.04 -37.72 -7.81
CA VAL A 180 -33.69 -39.10 -7.49
C VAL A 180 -34.15 -40.03 -8.61
N ARG A 181 -33.24 -40.86 -9.14
CA ARG A 181 -33.57 -41.95 -10.07
C ARG A 181 -34.12 -43.15 -9.30
N ASP A 182 -35.16 -43.80 -9.85
CA ASP A 182 -35.78 -44.99 -9.24
C ASP A 182 -35.38 -46.23 -10.04
N GLY A 183 -34.53 -47.08 -9.46
CA GLY A 183 -34.29 -48.43 -9.96
C GLY A 183 -35.57 -49.26 -9.80
N SER A 184 -36.15 -49.75 -10.90
CA SER A 184 -37.44 -50.42 -10.88
C SER A 184 -37.48 -51.58 -9.88
N VAL A 185 -38.31 -51.45 -8.84
CA VAL A 185 -38.78 -52.58 -8.04
C VAL A 185 -39.68 -53.42 -8.94
N ASP A 186 -39.14 -54.48 -9.55
CA ASP A 186 -39.99 -55.55 -10.09
C ASP A 186 -40.48 -56.37 -8.89
N ASP A 187 -41.77 -56.20 -8.59
CA ASP A 187 -42.49 -56.83 -7.49
C ASP A 187 -42.72 -58.32 -7.81
N ASP A 188 -41.69 -59.16 -7.80
CA ASP A 188 -41.88 -60.62 -7.66
C ASP A 188 -40.63 -61.40 -7.17
N HIS A 189 -40.79 -62.02 -5.99
CA HIS A 189 -40.11 -63.23 -5.45
C HIS A 189 -38.72 -63.14 -4.80
N ASP A 190 -38.74 -63.02 -3.47
CA ASP A 190 -38.12 -63.93 -2.47
C ASP A 190 -36.89 -64.74 -2.92
N HIS A 191 -35.71 -64.11 -2.93
CA HIS A 191 -34.44 -64.80 -2.68
C HIS A 191 -33.50 -63.92 -1.85
N ASP A 192 -33.15 -64.44 -0.67
CA ASP A 192 -32.13 -63.97 0.26
C ASP A 192 -30.74 -64.23 -0.32
N ASP A 193 -30.19 -63.26 -1.06
CA ASP A 193 -28.82 -63.29 -1.59
C ASP A 193 -27.98 -62.08 -1.17
N GLY A 194 -28.11 -61.60 0.08
CA GLY A 194 -27.01 -60.89 0.77
C GLY A 194 -26.39 -59.64 0.11
N HIS A 195 -26.97 -59.08 -0.95
CA HIS A 195 -26.57 -57.82 -1.56
C HIS A 195 -27.40 -56.69 -0.94
N SER A 196 -26.74 -55.66 -0.41
CA SER A 196 -27.42 -54.44 0.03
C SER A 196 -28.08 -53.80 -1.18
N HIS A 197 -29.38 -53.59 -1.09
CA HIS A 197 -30.17 -52.86 -2.08
C HIS A 197 -29.61 -51.46 -2.33
N SER A 198 -29.56 -51.07 -3.61
CA SER A 198 -29.16 -49.76 -4.13
C SER A 198 -29.80 -48.63 -3.35
N GLU A 199 -29.00 -47.77 -2.74
CA GLU A 199 -29.46 -46.46 -2.30
C GLU A 199 -29.82 -45.66 -3.56
N ASN A 200 -30.97 -44.96 -3.53
CA ASN A 200 -31.47 -44.26 -4.70
C ASN A 200 -30.50 -43.13 -5.08
N GLU A 201 -30.03 -43.11 -6.32
CA GLU A 201 -29.08 -42.11 -6.83
C GLU A 201 -29.71 -40.71 -6.79
N HIS A 202 -29.18 -39.82 -5.94
CA HIS A 202 -29.42 -38.38 -6.03
C HIS A 202 -28.63 -37.83 -7.22
N GLY A 203 -29.28 -37.11 -8.14
CA GLY A 203 -28.62 -36.45 -9.28
C GLY A 203 -28.91 -34.95 -9.37
N ASP A 204 -27.96 -34.23 -9.95
CA ASP A 204 -28.04 -32.82 -10.36
C ASP A 204 -27.98 -32.76 -11.90
N PHE A 205 -29.13 -32.80 -12.55
CA PHE A 205 -29.20 -32.95 -14.00
C PHE A 205 -29.27 -31.59 -14.70
N LEU A 206 -28.19 -31.14 -15.34
CA LEU A 206 -28.22 -29.99 -16.24
C LEU A 206 -28.65 -30.41 -17.65
N THR A 207 -29.69 -29.80 -18.19
CA THR A 207 -30.28 -30.12 -19.49
C THR A 207 -30.36 -28.87 -20.37
N TYR A 208 -29.84 -28.93 -21.59
CA TYR A 208 -30.07 -27.90 -22.62
C TYR A 208 -31.24 -28.33 -23.51
N ILE A 209 -32.26 -27.47 -23.66
CA ILE A 209 -33.52 -27.79 -24.34
C ILE A 209 -33.86 -26.67 -25.32
N ASP A 210 -34.08 -26.97 -26.59
CA ASP A 210 -34.47 -25.96 -27.58
C ASP A 210 -35.75 -25.23 -27.16
N ALA A 211 -35.71 -23.89 -27.09
CA ALA A 211 -36.76 -23.09 -26.47
C ALA A 211 -38.08 -23.02 -27.30
N PHE A 212 -38.09 -23.56 -28.52
CA PHE A 212 -39.26 -23.53 -29.41
C PHE A 212 -39.86 -24.92 -29.67
N SER A 213 -39.03 -25.93 -29.83
CA SER A 213 -39.42 -27.30 -30.16
C SER A 213 -39.50 -28.21 -28.94
N GLY A 214 -38.76 -27.91 -27.87
CA GLY A 214 -38.62 -28.78 -26.70
C GLY A 214 -37.70 -29.97 -26.92
N GLU A 215 -36.92 -29.98 -28.01
CA GLU A 215 -35.90 -31.01 -28.25
C GLU A 215 -34.78 -30.87 -27.22
N VAL A 216 -34.44 -31.97 -26.54
CA VAL A 216 -33.30 -32.03 -25.62
C VAL A 216 -32.03 -32.09 -26.47
N ILE A 217 -31.16 -31.09 -26.27
CA ILE A 217 -29.88 -30.94 -26.96
C ILE A 217 -28.82 -31.78 -26.22
N SER A 218 -28.77 -31.69 -24.89
CA SER A 218 -27.87 -32.47 -24.05
C SER A 218 -28.37 -32.53 -22.59
N GLN A 219 -27.94 -33.55 -21.84
CA GLN A 219 -28.14 -33.65 -20.39
C GLN A 219 -26.91 -34.25 -19.70
N GLU A 220 -26.51 -33.68 -18.57
CA GLU A 220 -25.37 -34.10 -17.73
C GLU A 220 -25.83 -34.27 -16.26
N ASN A 221 -25.34 -35.27 -15.53
CA ASN A 221 -25.54 -35.40 -14.07
C ASN A 221 -24.27 -34.98 -13.28
N ARG A 222 -24.40 -33.98 -12.41
CA ARG A 222 -23.30 -33.26 -11.74
C ARG A 222 -23.09 -33.62 -10.27
N ILE A 223 -23.94 -34.45 -9.66
CA ILE A 223 -23.69 -35.00 -8.32
C ILE A 223 -23.06 -36.38 -8.51
N SER A 224 -21.82 -36.50 -8.05
CA SER A 224 -21.08 -37.75 -7.95
C SER A 224 -20.66 -37.94 -6.49
N HIS A 225 -20.90 -39.13 -5.96
CA HIS A 225 -20.32 -39.56 -4.70
C HIS A 225 -19.11 -40.41 -5.04
N PHE A 226 -17.97 -40.16 -4.41
CA PHE A 226 -16.72 -40.79 -4.84
C PHE A 226 -16.29 -41.94 -3.93
N THR A 227 -15.77 -43.00 -4.54
CA THR A 227 -15.19 -44.20 -3.91
C THR A 227 -13.85 -44.57 -4.55
N GLU A 228 -13.14 -45.51 -3.93
CA GLU A 228 -11.93 -46.11 -4.50
C GLU A 228 -12.28 -47.36 -5.33
N GLY A 229 -11.49 -47.61 -6.37
CA GLY A 229 -11.42 -48.86 -7.12
C GLY A 229 -9.96 -49.26 -7.38
N SER A 230 -9.73 -50.23 -8.24
CA SER A 230 -8.38 -50.65 -8.66
C SER A 230 -8.33 -50.98 -10.15
N GLY A 231 -7.17 -50.81 -10.77
CA GLY A 231 -6.94 -51.20 -12.15
C GLY A 231 -5.46 -51.44 -12.44
N ASP A 232 -5.18 -52.06 -13.57
CA ASP A 232 -3.81 -52.28 -14.06
C ASP A 232 -3.46 -51.23 -15.11
N VAL A 233 -2.26 -50.65 -14.99
CA VAL A 233 -1.74 -49.61 -15.89
C VAL A 233 -0.28 -49.85 -16.23
N PHE A 234 0.23 -49.18 -17.26
CA PHE A 234 1.65 -48.86 -17.39
C PHE A 234 1.92 -47.51 -16.68
N TYR A 235 2.98 -47.40 -15.87
CA TYR A 235 3.23 -46.16 -15.11
C TYR A 235 4.68 -45.67 -15.23
N PRO A 236 4.95 -44.64 -16.06
CA PRO A 236 4.01 -44.04 -17.04
C PRO A 236 3.76 -44.92 -18.26
N ASN A 237 4.76 -45.73 -18.64
CA ASN A 237 4.74 -46.58 -19.82
C ASN A 237 5.67 -47.80 -19.63
N PRO A 238 5.57 -48.87 -20.44
CA PRO A 238 6.33 -50.10 -20.22
C PRO A 238 7.82 -49.94 -20.52
N TYR A 239 8.22 -48.95 -21.34
CA TYR A 239 9.61 -48.71 -21.68
C TYR A 239 10.37 -48.11 -20.48
N GLN A 240 9.81 -47.07 -19.85
CA GLN A 240 10.38 -46.43 -18.67
C GLN A 240 10.38 -47.37 -17.45
N THR A 241 9.34 -48.18 -17.29
CA THR A 241 9.25 -49.18 -16.20
C THR A 241 10.30 -50.28 -16.35
N LEU A 242 10.52 -50.78 -17.58
CA LEU A 242 11.50 -51.84 -17.86
C LEU A 242 12.95 -51.31 -17.93
N GLY A 243 13.13 -50.03 -18.31
CA GLY A 243 14.42 -49.40 -18.57
C GLY A 243 15.15 -49.93 -19.81
N SER A 244 14.46 -50.66 -20.71
CA SER A 244 15.00 -51.18 -21.97
C SER A 244 13.89 -51.58 -22.95
N ASP A 245 14.21 -51.69 -24.24
CA ASP A 245 13.33 -52.23 -25.29
C ASP A 245 13.27 -53.78 -25.33
N THR A 246 13.95 -54.46 -24.40
CA THR A 246 14.24 -55.88 -24.57
C THR A 246 12.99 -56.73 -24.33
N GLY A 247 12.36 -57.15 -25.42
CA GLY A 247 11.22 -58.07 -25.40
C GLY A 247 9.86 -57.38 -25.40
N ILE A 248 9.83 -56.06 -25.51
CA ILE A 248 8.62 -55.24 -25.69
C ILE A 248 8.61 -54.64 -27.11
N THR A 249 7.44 -54.56 -27.72
CA THR A 249 7.19 -53.96 -29.05
C THR A 249 5.68 -53.85 -29.20
N ASP A 250 5.20 -52.87 -29.96
CA ASP A 250 3.78 -52.66 -30.20
C ASP A 250 3.06 -53.94 -30.69
N ASN A 251 3.52 -54.55 -31.77
CA ASN A 251 2.92 -55.77 -32.32
C ASN A 251 1.40 -55.67 -32.60
N ASN A 252 0.89 -54.48 -32.94
CA ASN A 252 -0.53 -54.22 -33.25
C ASN A 252 -1.43 -54.68 -32.09
N ASP A 253 -1.23 -54.06 -30.93
CA ASP A 253 -2.03 -54.21 -29.68
C ASP A 253 -1.94 -55.58 -29.01
N ALA A 254 -1.29 -56.54 -29.65
CA ALA A 254 -1.19 -57.89 -29.12
C ALA A 254 -0.29 -57.94 -27.86
N ASN A 255 -0.90 -58.28 -26.73
CA ASN A 255 -0.21 -58.46 -25.46
C ASN A 255 0.87 -59.56 -25.49
N SER A 256 1.85 -59.47 -24.60
CA SER A 256 2.92 -60.44 -24.41
C SER A 256 3.28 -60.59 -22.93
N THR A 257 3.89 -61.71 -22.53
CA THR A 257 4.36 -61.88 -21.15
C THR A 257 5.37 -60.81 -20.72
N ALA A 258 6.09 -60.19 -21.66
CA ALA A 258 7.03 -59.12 -21.32
C ALA A 258 6.29 -57.83 -20.94
N LEU A 259 5.27 -57.46 -21.72
CA LEU A 259 4.39 -56.31 -21.48
C LEU A 259 3.53 -56.53 -20.23
N GLU A 260 2.92 -57.71 -20.08
CA GLU A 260 2.17 -58.09 -18.88
C GLU A 260 2.97 -57.94 -17.58
N ASN A 261 4.28 -58.23 -17.61
CA ASN A 261 5.16 -58.06 -16.45
C ASN A 261 5.45 -56.59 -16.12
N GLN A 262 5.09 -55.64 -16.99
CA GLN A 262 5.21 -54.20 -16.74
C GLN A 262 3.92 -53.59 -16.18
N HIS A 263 2.81 -54.33 -16.11
CA HIS A 263 1.61 -53.83 -15.44
C HIS A 263 1.87 -53.56 -13.97
N ILE A 264 1.34 -52.43 -13.51
CA ILE A 264 1.33 -52.04 -12.11
C ILE A 264 -0.13 -51.90 -11.71
N SER A 265 -0.53 -52.65 -10.68
CA SER A 265 -1.86 -52.52 -10.09
C SER A 265 -1.90 -51.27 -9.21
N VAL A 266 -2.78 -50.34 -9.55
CA VAL A 266 -2.93 -49.02 -8.91
C VAL A 266 -4.30 -48.89 -8.26
N THR A 267 -4.38 -47.97 -7.29
CA THR A 267 -5.68 -47.51 -6.76
C THR A 267 -6.21 -46.44 -7.69
N LEU A 268 -7.48 -46.58 -8.10
CA LEU A 268 -8.21 -45.56 -8.83
C LEU A 268 -9.02 -44.77 -7.81
N GLU A 269 -8.51 -43.60 -7.44
CA GLU A 269 -9.17 -42.72 -6.48
C GLU A 269 -10.29 -41.93 -7.16
N GLY A 270 -11.31 -41.52 -6.41
CA GLY A 270 -12.30 -40.57 -6.91
C GLY A 270 -13.34 -41.13 -7.90
N LEU A 271 -13.55 -42.44 -7.98
CA LEU A 271 -14.53 -43.04 -8.91
C LEU A 271 -15.98 -42.80 -8.46
N ASP A 272 -16.89 -42.55 -9.39
CA ASP A 272 -18.32 -42.34 -9.14
C ASP A 272 -19.00 -43.61 -8.63
N GLU A 273 -19.41 -43.61 -7.35
CA GLU A 273 -19.99 -44.75 -6.64
C GLU A 273 -21.30 -45.26 -7.26
N GLY A 274 -21.98 -44.44 -8.07
CA GLY A 274 -23.25 -44.77 -8.73
C GLY A 274 -23.12 -45.63 -9.99
N THR A 275 -21.92 -45.74 -10.59
CA THR A 275 -21.73 -46.44 -11.87
C THR A 275 -20.49 -47.32 -11.90
N GLY A 276 -20.54 -48.47 -12.58
CA GLY A 276 -19.36 -49.29 -12.86
C GLY A 276 -18.47 -48.70 -13.95
N LEU A 277 -18.93 -47.66 -14.65
CA LEU A 277 -18.18 -46.95 -15.68
C LEU A 277 -16.96 -46.22 -15.11
N ILE A 278 -15.90 -46.09 -15.90
CA ILE A 278 -14.73 -45.25 -15.54
C ILE A 278 -15.10 -43.77 -15.66
N LYS A 279 -15.68 -43.28 -14.57
CA LYS A 279 -16.08 -41.90 -14.34
C LYS A 279 -15.68 -41.53 -12.92
N GLY A 280 -15.10 -40.36 -12.74
CA GLY A 280 -14.64 -39.93 -11.43
C GLY A 280 -14.46 -38.43 -11.28
N GLU A 281 -13.70 -38.03 -10.26
CA GLU A 281 -13.64 -36.65 -9.78
C GLU A 281 -13.01 -35.67 -10.77
N PHE A 282 -12.02 -36.12 -11.54
CA PHE A 282 -11.24 -35.30 -12.47
C PHE A 282 -11.29 -35.78 -13.92
N VAL A 283 -11.91 -36.93 -14.20
CA VAL A 283 -12.00 -37.53 -15.54
C VAL A 283 -13.34 -38.22 -15.74
N ASP A 284 -13.93 -38.09 -16.92
CA ASP A 284 -15.11 -38.85 -17.34
C ASP A 284 -14.88 -39.47 -18.74
N LEU A 285 -14.77 -40.80 -18.78
CA LEU A 285 -14.66 -41.57 -20.03
C LEU A 285 -15.99 -42.19 -20.47
N SER A 286 -17.08 -41.95 -19.73
CA SER A 286 -18.36 -42.62 -19.92
C SER A 286 -19.30 -41.97 -20.94
N THR A 287 -18.97 -40.75 -21.38
CA THR A 287 -19.88 -39.89 -22.16
C THR A 287 -19.54 -39.83 -23.65
N LEU A 288 -18.29 -40.11 -24.01
CA LEU A 288 -17.80 -40.06 -25.39
C LEU A 288 -17.59 -41.48 -25.91
N ASN A 289 -18.58 -42.01 -26.63
CA ASN A 289 -18.45 -43.31 -27.28
C ASN A 289 -17.30 -43.30 -28.31
N SER A 290 -16.54 -44.39 -28.38
CA SER A 290 -15.56 -44.60 -29.46
C SER A 290 -16.24 -44.51 -30.84
N SER A 291 -15.55 -43.88 -31.79
CA SER A 291 -16.02 -43.79 -33.18
C SER A 291 -15.55 -44.98 -34.04
N THR A 292 -14.56 -45.74 -33.54
CA THR A 292 -13.85 -46.80 -34.26
C THR A 292 -14.18 -48.20 -33.74
N ILE A 293 -14.45 -48.35 -32.44
CA ILE A 293 -14.67 -49.63 -31.76
C ILE A 293 -16.02 -49.63 -31.02
N THR A 294 -16.75 -50.75 -31.05
CA THR A 294 -18.04 -50.90 -30.37
C THR A 294 -17.90 -51.66 -29.05
N ASP A 295 -18.66 -51.28 -28.02
CA ASP A 295 -18.69 -51.91 -26.68
C ASP A 295 -17.34 -51.85 -25.94
N VAL A 296 -16.69 -50.68 -25.92
CA VAL A 296 -15.38 -50.45 -25.28
C VAL A 296 -15.43 -49.84 -23.89
N ASP A 297 -16.61 -49.50 -23.36
CA ASP A 297 -16.67 -48.85 -22.05
C ASP A 297 -16.43 -49.87 -20.94
N ALA A 298 -15.41 -49.62 -20.12
CA ALA A 298 -15.15 -50.37 -18.92
C ALA A 298 -16.29 -50.12 -17.92
N ASP A 299 -17.07 -51.16 -17.59
CA ASP A 299 -18.26 -51.08 -16.72
C ASP A 299 -18.25 -52.22 -15.68
N GLU A 300 -17.37 -52.13 -14.70
CA GLU A 300 -17.17 -53.18 -13.70
C GLU A 300 -17.87 -52.81 -12.39
N ALA A 301 -18.92 -53.55 -12.04
CA ALA A 301 -19.75 -53.27 -10.88
C ALA A 301 -19.01 -53.35 -9.53
N ASP A 302 -17.88 -54.06 -9.47
CA ASP A 302 -17.00 -54.14 -8.30
C ASP A 302 -15.80 -53.19 -8.35
N ARG A 303 -15.66 -52.41 -9.44
CA ARG A 303 -14.63 -51.38 -9.66
C ARG A 303 -13.21 -51.93 -9.70
N VAL A 304 -13.08 -53.15 -10.21
CA VAL A 304 -11.79 -53.81 -10.45
C VAL A 304 -11.56 -53.92 -11.96
N TYR A 305 -10.79 -52.99 -12.50
CA TYR A 305 -10.52 -52.81 -13.93
C TYR A 305 -9.16 -53.40 -14.33
N GLU A 306 -9.03 -54.73 -14.20
CA GLU A 306 -7.80 -55.47 -14.54
C GLU A 306 -7.91 -55.97 -15.99
N TYR A 307 -7.40 -55.18 -16.94
CA TYR A 307 -7.40 -55.50 -18.36
C TYR A 307 -5.98 -55.78 -18.86
N THR A 308 -5.88 -56.67 -19.85
CA THR A 308 -4.62 -56.86 -20.58
C THR A 308 -4.54 -55.86 -21.72
N ARG A 309 -3.32 -55.51 -22.15
CA ARG A 309 -3.09 -54.57 -23.26
C ARG A 309 -3.95 -54.81 -24.52
N ASP A 310 -4.25 -56.07 -24.87
CA ASP A 310 -5.07 -56.39 -26.05
C ASP A 310 -6.59 -56.16 -25.87
N ASP A 311 -7.01 -55.64 -24.73
CA ASP A 311 -8.39 -55.28 -24.42
C ASP A 311 -8.56 -53.75 -24.51
N PRO A 312 -9.45 -53.23 -25.39
CA PRO A 312 -9.63 -51.79 -25.65
C PRO A 312 -10.27 -51.01 -24.47
N ARG A 313 -10.26 -51.60 -23.28
CA ARG A 313 -10.66 -50.97 -22.02
C ARG A 313 -9.44 -50.59 -21.18
N PHE A 314 -8.26 -51.10 -21.53
CA PHE A 314 -7.02 -50.85 -20.83
C PHE A 314 -6.65 -49.36 -20.86
N GLU A 315 -6.78 -48.73 -22.02
CA GLU A 315 -6.49 -47.31 -22.28
C GLU A 315 -7.39 -46.40 -21.41
N GLN A 316 -8.64 -46.81 -21.14
CA GLN A 316 -9.53 -46.05 -20.27
C GLN A 316 -9.01 -45.99 -18.82
N VAL A 317 -8.46 -47.10 -18.33
CA VAL A 317 -7.84 -47.18 -17.00
C VAL A 317 -6.58 -46.33 -16.94
N GLN A 318 -5.77 -46.40 -17.99
CA GLN A 318 -4.53 -45.64 -18.13
C GLN A 318 -4.78 -44.13 -18.12
N ILE A 319 -5.72 -43.65 -18.95
CA ILE A 319 -6.09 -42.23 -19.05
C ILE A 319 -6.63 -41.72 -17.72
N TYR A 320 -7.55 -42.46 -17.10
CA TYR A 320 -8.14 -42.09 -15.81
C TYR A 320 -7.05 -41.92 -14.75
N HIS A 321 -6.16 -42.91 -14.60
CA HIS A 321 -5.12 -42.89 -13.59
C HIS A 321 -4.14 -41.73 -13.81
N THR A 322 -3.64 -41.54 -15.03
CA THR A 322 -2.66 -40.48 -15.32
C THR A 322 -3.22 -39.09 -15.01
N VAL A 323 -4.42 -38.78 -15.50
CA VAL A 323 -5.03 -37.45 -15.29
C VAL A 323 -5.40 -37.21 -13.83
N ASP A 324 -5.93 -38.22 -13.12
CA ASP A 324 -6.22 -38.13 -11.68
C ASP A 324 -4.96 -37.84 -10.87
N GLN A 325 -3.84 -38.51 -11.17
CA GLN A 325 -2.58 -38.28 -10.45
C GLN A 325 -1.98 -36.89 -10.72
N ILE A 326 -2.07 -36.38 -11.95
CA ILE A 326 -1.61 -35.02 -12.28
C ILE A 326 -2.44 -33.97 -11.51
N ASN A 327 -3.76 -34.10 -11.48
CA ASN A 327 -4.61 -33.16 -10.75
C ASN A 327 -4.29 -33.17 -9.24
N ARG A 328 -4.12 -34.36 -8.64
CA ARG A 328 -3.72 -34.49 -7.23
C ARG A 328 -2.32 -33.92 -6.96
N TYR A 329 -1.41 -34.03 -7.91
CA TYR A 329 -0.10 -33.38 -7.81
C TYR A 329 -0.23 -31.86 -7.77
N PHE A 330 -1.14 -31.25 -8.53
CA PHE A 330 -1.39 -29.81 -8.43
C PHE A 330 -1.97 -29.41 -7.07
N HIS A 331 -2.79 -30.27 -6.45
CA HIS A 331 -3.23 -30.06 -5.07
C HIS A 331 -2.06 -30.03 -4.10
N ASP A 332 -1.08 -30.93 -4.27
CA ASP A 332 0.15 -30.95 -3.47
C ASP A 332 1.04 -29.70 -3.70
N LEU A 333 0.94 -29.07 -4.87
CA LEU A 333 1.57 -27.77 -5.17
C LEU A 333 0.79 -26.56 -4.61
N GLY A 334 -0.40 -26.78 -4.05
CA GLY A 334 -1.25 -25.77 -3.40
C GLY A 334 -2.39 -25.22 -4.25
N PHE A 335 -2.63 -25.77 -5.45
CA PHE A 335 -3.80 -25.43 -6.28
C PHE A 335 -4.95 -26.38 -5.94
N ASP A 336 -5.66 -26.12 -4.84
CA ASP A 336 -6.69 -27.02 -4.27
C ASP A 336 -7.94 -26.24 -3.86
N ASP A 337 -9.08 -26.55 -4.49
CA ASP A 337 -10.37 -25.93 -4.16
C ASP A 337 -10.91 -26.29 -2.76
N ASP A 338 -10.37 -27.33 -2.11
CA ASP A 338 -10.87 -27.85 -0.83
C ASP A 338 -10.20 -27.22 0.39
N THR A 339 -9.07 -26.51 0.23
CA THR A 339 -8.29 -25.98 1.34
C THR A 339 -8.11 -24.46 1.28
N GLY A 340 -8.90 -23.74 2.08
CA GLY A 340 -8.75 -22.29 2.23
C GLY A 340 -9.47 -21.52 1.13
N THR A 341 -8.72 -20.78 0.30
CA THR A 341 -9.26 -19.98 -0.81
C THR A 341 -9.35 -20.85 -2.06
N PRO A 342 -10.54 -21.03 -2.68
CA PRO A 342 -10.66 -21.88 -3.87
C PRO A 342 -9.76 -21.41 -5.03
N ASN A 343 -8.77 -22.22 -5.38
CA ASN A 343 -7.74 -21.94 -6.40
C ASN A 343 -7.33 -23.18 -7.22
N GLY A 344 -8.18 -24.20 -7.25
CA GLY A 344 -7.94 -25.47 -7.95
C GLY A 344 -7.80 -25.31 -9.46
N ILE A 345 -6.85 -26.05 -10.05
CA ILE A 345 -6.64 -26.12 -11.51
C ILE A 345 -7.41 -27.31 -12.05
N ARG A 346 -8.39 -27.04 -12.92
CA ARG A 346 -9.21 -28.07 -13.59
C ARG A 346 -9.79 -29.12 -12.62
N ASP A 347 -10.23 -28.66 -11.45
CA ASP A 347 -10.93 -29.43 -10.41
C ASP A 347 -12.37 -29.78 -10.84
N PHE A 348 -12.52 -30.48 -11.94
CA PHE A 348 -13.77 -31.03 -12.46
C PHE A 348 -13.48 -32.12 -13.50
N PRO A 349 -14.44 -33.02 -13.78
CA PRO A 349 -14.21 -34.09 -14.72
C PRO A 349 -13.86 -33.60 -16.13
N THR A 350 -12.68 -33.99 -16.61
CA THR A 350 -12.26 -33.80 -18.00
C THR A 350 -12.81 -34.93 -18.85
N LEU A 351 -13.53 -34.58 -19.91
CA LEU A 351 -14.01 -35.57 -20.85
C LEU A 351 -12.82 -36.16 -21.62
N ALA A 352 -12.79 -37.48 -21.75
CA ALA A 352 -11.74 -38.16 -22.51
C ALA A 352 -12.32 -39.28 -23.38
N ASN A 353 -11.70 -39.49 -24.55
CA ASN A 353 -12.02 -40.60 -25.43
C ASN A 353 -10.74 -41.38 -25.76
N ALA A 354 -10.69 -42.63 -25.31
CA ALA A 354 -9.55 -43.53 -25.53
C ALA A 354 -9.37 -43.97 -26.99
N HIS A 355 -10.46 -44.00 -27.78
CA HIS A 355 -10.48 -44.58 -29.12
C HIS A 355 -11.29 -43.70 -30.09
N TRP A 356 -10.80 -42.49 -30.32
CA TRP A 356 -11.51 -41.50 -31.13
C TRP A 356 -11.38 -41.79 -32.64
N PHE A 357 -10.25 -42.29 -33.11
CA PHE A 357 -9.91 -42.46 -34.53
C PHE A 357 -8.73 -43.42 -34.71
N THR A 358 -8.46 -43.86 -35.94
CA THR A 358 -7.42 -44.88 -36.22
C THR A 358 -6.05 -44.31 -36.61
N ASP A 359 -5.87 -42.99 -36.54
CA ASP A 359 -4.58 -42.38 -36.90
C ASP A 359 -3.70 -42.28 -35.64
N ASP A 360 -2.39 -42.25 -35.86
CA ASP A 360 -1.32 -42.14 -34.85
C ASP A 360 -1.19 -40.66 -34.47
N GLN A 361 -2.10 -40.20 -33.61
CA GLN A 361 -2.33 -38.81 -33.23
C GLN A 361 -3.28 -38.72 -32.02
N SER A 362 -3.05 -37.67 -31.22
CA SER A 362 -3.90 -37.26 -30.10
C SER A 362 -4.08 -35.73 -30.11
N PHE A 363 -5.13 -35.25 -29.46
CA PHE A 363 -5.38 -33.81 -29.33
C PHE A 363 -6.40 -33.47 -28.23
N TYR A 364 -6.18 -32.34 -27.57
CA TYR A 364 -7.22 -31.59 -26.87
C TYR A 364 -8.07 -30.73 -27.82
N SER A 365 -9.38 -30.69 -27.60
CA SER A 365 -10.31 -29.84 -28.34
C SER A 365 -11.11 -28.94 -27.40
N SER A 366 -10.95 -27.62 -27.56
CA SER A 366 -11.73 -26.63 -26.82
C SER A 366 -13.21 -26.58 -27.23
N GLY A 367 -13.58 -27.14 -28.38
CA GLY A 367 -14.97 -27.12 -28.87
C GLY A 367 -15.91 -28.07 -28.11
N ASN A 368 -15.38 -29.15 -27.55
CA ASN A 368 -16.10 -30.10 -26.70
C ASN A 368 -15.42 -30.32 -25.34
N ASP A 369 -14.42 -29.49 -25.01
CA ASP A 369 -13.60 -29.52 -23.79
C ASP A 369 -13.12 -30.94 -23.42
N ALA A 370 -12.60 -31.66 -24.40
CA ALA A 370 -12.23 -33.07 -24.29
C ALA A 370 -10.86 -33.41 -24.90
N ILE A 371 -10.19 -34.41 -24.31
CA ILE A 371 -8.97 -35.02 -24.83
C ILE A 371 -9.29 -36.28 -25.64
N HIS A 372 -8.65 -36.45 -26.80
CA HIS A 372 -8.96 -37.50 -27.76
C HIS A 372 -7.69 -38.24 -28.15
N PHE A 373 -7.73 -39.57 -28.08
CA PHE A 373 -6.61 -40.45 -28.40
C PHE A 373 -6.92 -41.31 -29.62
N GLY A 374 -5.90 -41.57 -30.43
CA GLY A 374 -5.97 -42.39 -31.63
C GLY A 374 -5.41 -43.81 -31.42
N ASP A 375 -5.84 -44.72 -32.28
CA ASP A 375 -5.49 -46.16 -32.26
C ASP A 375 -4.34 -46.49 -33.23
N GLY A 376 -3.46 -45.52 -33.50
CA GLY A 376 -2.50 -45.61 -34.59
C GLY A 376 -1.09 -45.94 -34.12
N GLY A 377 -0.58 -47.12 -34.48
CA GLY A 377 0.76 -47.51 -34.04
C GLY A 377 0.66 -48.17 -32.68
N VAL A 378 1.28 -47.57 -31.65
CA VAL A 378 0.87 -47.84 -30.27
C VAL A 378 -0.36 -46.98 -30.03
N ASP A 379 -1.40 -47.50 -29.38
CA ASP A 379 -2.55 -46.66 -29.02
C ASP A 379 -2.09 -45.54 -28.08
N ASP A 380 -2.30 -44.28 -28.47
CA ASP A 380 -1.78 -43.10 -27.76
C ASP A 380 -2.22 -43.09 -26.27
N GLY A 381 -3.39 -43.66 -25.98
CA GLY A 381 -3.94 -43.84 -24.64
C GLY A 381 -3.22 -44.86 -23.76
N GLU A 382 -2.20 -45.57 -24.26
CA GLU A 382 -1.34 -46.47 -23.49
C GLU A 382 -0.10 -45.77 -22.91
N ASP A 383 0.28 -44.58 -23.41
CA ASP A 383 1.48 -43.86 -23.00
C ASP A 383 1.13 -42.69 -22.07
N GLY A 384 1.52 -42.81 -20.81
CA GLY A 384 1.31 -41.76 -19.81
C GLY A 384 1.86 -40.39 -20.23
N ASP A 385 2.95 -40.35 -21.01
CA ASP A 385 3.54 -39.10 -21.48
C ASP A 385 2.60 -38.36 -22.45
N ILE A 386 1.96 -39.09 -23.37
CA ILE A 386 1.03 -38.53 -24.35
C ILE A 386 -0.24 -38.05 -23.65
N ILE A 387 -0.74 -38.83 -22.69
CA ILE A 387 -1.90 -38.44 -21.87
C ILE A 387 -1.60 -37.15 -21.08
N ALA A 388 -0.41 -37.07 -20.46
CA ALA A 388 0.01 -35.89 -19.70
C ALA A 388 0.14 -34.66 -20.61
N HIS A 389 0.69 -34.82 -21.81
CA HIS A 389 0.81 -33.75 -22.82
C HIS A 389 -0.57 -33.18 -23.17
N GLU A 390 -1.52 -34.03 -23.56
CA GLU A 390 -2.87 -33.60 -23.95
C GLU A 390 -3.67 -33.00 -22.80
N TYR A 391 -3.50 -33.55 -21.59
CA TYR A 391 -4.07 -32.95 -20.40
C TYR A 391 -3.47 -31.57 -20.11
N GLY A 392 -2.19 -31.37 -20.45
CA GLY A 392 -1.51 -30.07 -20.42
C GLY A 392 -2.26 -28.97 -21.18
N HIS A 393 -2.78 -29.28 -22.37
CA HIS A 393 -3.62 -28.35 -23.12
C HIS A 393 -4.98 -28.07 -22.46
N ALA A 394 -5.56 -29.10 -21.83
CA ALA A 394 -6.80 -28.97 -21.09
C ALA A 394 -6.63 -28.06 -19.86
N ILE A 395 -5.51 -28.19 -19.15
CA ILE A 395 -5.08 -27.33 -18.02
C ILE A 395 -4.91 -25.89 -18.51
N GLN A 396 -4.12 -25.72 -19.56
CA GLN A 396 -3.87 -24.43 -20.20
C GLN A 396 -5.19 -23.72 -20.53
N ASN A 397 -6.11 -24.39 -21.21
CA ASN A 397 -7.41 -23.83 -21.56
C ASN A 397 -8.27 -23.47 -20.34
N ASN A 398 -8.17 -24.22 -19.23
CA ASN A 398 -8.87 -23.89 -17.99
C ASN A 398 -8.34 -22.59 -17.36
N GLN A 399 -7.02 -22.43 -17.28
CA GLN A 399 -6.37 -21.26 -16.70
C GLN A 399 -6.51 -20.02 -17.62
N ASN A 400 -6.36 -20.24 -18.92
CA ASN A 400 -6.33 -19.22 -19.97
C ASN A 400 -6.74 -19.84 -21.31
N ALA A 401 -7.82 -19.41 -21.96
CA ALA A 401 -8.25 -20.07 -23.22
C ALA A 401 -7.45 -19.66 -24.47
N ALA A 402 -6.50 -18.73 -24.37
CA ALA A 402 -5.87 -18.07 -25.50
C ALA A 402 -4.55 -18.71 -25.98
N TRP A 403 -4.50 -20.04 -26.15
CA TRP A 403 -3.28 -20.79 -26.53
C TRP A 403 -3.10 -21.05 -28.05
N GLY A 404 -3.88 -20.39 -28.90
CA GLY A 404 -3.93 -20.71 -30.33
C GLY A 404 -2.82 -20.07 -31.18
N GLY A 405 -2.02 -20.90 -31.86
CA GLY A 405 -1.14 -20.50 -32.98
C GLY A 405 0.07 -19.63 -32.61
N GLY A 406 0.99 -19.45 -33.56
CA GLY A 406 2.20 -18.64 -33.35
C GLY A 406 3.09 -19.16 -32.22
N GLU A 407 3.77 -18.25 -31.53
CA GLU A 407 4.61 -18.59 -30.36
C GLU A 407 3.78 -19.05 -29.16
N MET A 408 2.58 -18.50 -28.96
CA MET A 408 1.68 -18.92 -27.88
C MET A 408 1.29 -20.40 -28.02
N GLY A 409 0.95 -20.84 -29.23
CA GLY A 409 0.72 -22.26 -29.51
C GLY A 409 1.99 -23.11 -29.34
N ALA A 410 3.16 -22.58 -29.69
CA ALA A 410 4.43 -23.28 -29.48
C ALA A 410 4.75 -23.47 -27.99
N MET A 411 4.53 -22.45 -27.16
CA MET A 411 4.64 -22.58 -25.70
C MET A 411 3.59 -23.55 -25.14
N GLY A 412 2.40 -23.59 -25.76
CA GLY A 412 1.38 -24.61 -25.54
C GLY A 412 1.94 -26.03 -25.62
N GLU A 413 2.44 -26.39 -26.80
CA GLU A 413 3.07 -27.69 -27.09
C GLU A 413 4.28 -27.96 -26.18
N GLY A 414 5.11 -26.94 -25.97
CA GLY A 414 6.30 -27.05 -25.13
C GLY A 414 5.96 -27.33 -23.66
N PHE A 415 4.89 -26.74 -23.14
CA PHE A 415 4.41 -27.04 -21.80
C PHE A 415 3.87 -28.47 -21.69
N GLY A 416 3.12 -28.97 -22.69
CA GLY A 416 2.66 -30.36 -22.70
C GLY A 416 3.82 -31.36 -22.58
N ASP A 417 4.87 -31.17 -23.40
CA ASP A 417 6.09 -31.99 -23.35
C ASP A 417 6.82 -31.85 -22.00
N TYR A 418 6.91 -30.62 -21.47
CA TYR A 418 7.53 -30.34 -20.19
C TYR A 418 6.77 -30.98 -19.03
N LEU A 419 5.44 -30.92 -19.03
CA LEU A 419 4.59 -31.48 -17.98
C LEU A 419 4.77 -33.00 -17.91
N ALA A 420 4.75 -33.69 -19.06
CA ALA A 420 5.01 -35.11 -19.16
C ALA A 420 6.39 -35.48 -18.56
N ALA A 421 7.45 -34.81 -19.03
CA ALA A 421 8.81 -35.05 -18.56
C ALA A 421 8.96 -34.72 -17.06
N SER A 422 8.49 -33.57 -16.60
CA SER A 422 8.59 -33.11 -15.21
C SER A 422 7.88 -34.05 -14.24
N PHE A 423 6.65 -34.46 -14.58
CA PHE A 423 5.83 -35.31 -13.72
C PHE A 423 6.41 -36.72 -13.58
N PHE A 424 6.93 -37.30 -14.67
CA PHE A 424 7.42 -38.67 -14.68
C PHE A 424 8.94 -38.83 -14.49
N GLN A 425 9.72 -37.76 -14.40
CA GLN A 425 11.20 -37.81 -14.30
C GLN A 425 11.76 -38.71 -13.18
N ASN A 426 10.96 -39.03 -12.16
CA ASN A 426 11.35 -39.88 -11.03
C ASN A 426 10.57 -41.21 -10.96
N VAL A 427 9.84 -41.58 -12.00
CA VAL A 427 8.98 -42.77 -12.08
C VAL A 427 9.64 -43.86 -12.95
N GLY A 428 9.45 -45.13 -12.62
CA GLY A 428 10.03 -46.26 -13.37
C GLY A 428 11.46 -46.64 -12.96
N ASP A 429 12.27 -47.13 -13.90
CA ASP A 429 13.65 -47.56 -13.61
C ASP A 429 14.58 -46.36 -13.38
N ALA A 430 15.19 -46.30 -12.20
CA ALA A 430 16.04 -45.18 -11.80
C ALA A 430 17.30 -45.00 -12.68
N ALA A 431 17.83 -46.08 -13.28
CA ALA A 431 18.99 -45.97 -14.16
C ALA A 431 18.59 -45.45 -15.55
N PHE A 432 17.39 -45.81 -16.02
CA PHE A 432 16.80 -45.25 -17.21
C PHE A 432 16.56 -43.74 -17.04
N GLN A 433 15.87 -43.34 -15.97
CA GLN A 433 15.54 -41.93 -15.72
C GLN A 433 16.79 -41.04 -15.60
N ALA A 434 17.86 -41.54 -14.97
CA ALA A 434 19.12 -40.81 -14.85
C ALA A 434 19.76 -40.38 -16.18
N THR A 435 19.37 -40.97 -17.32
CA THR A 435 19.86 -40.60 -18.65
C THR A 435 18.77 -40.21 -19.65
N HIS A 436 17.50 -40.50 -19.36
CA HIS A 436 16.40 -40.35 -20.32
C HIS A 436 15.16 -39.64 -19.79
N ALA A 437 15.17 -39.10 -18.57
CA ALA A 437 14.02 -38.36 -18.02
C ALA A 437 13.52 -37.18 -18.88
N ALA A 438 14.35 -36.69 -19.81
CA ALA A 438 13.98 -35.63 -20.75
C ALA A 438 13.35 -36.13 -22.06
N ALA A 439 13.21 -37.45 -22.27
CA ALA A 439 12.51 -37.99 -23.43
C ALA A 439 11.01 -38.04 -23.15
N VAL A 440 10.21 -37.83 -24.21
CA VAL A 440 8.75 -37.81 -24.15
C VAL A 440 8.20 -38.77 -25.21
N GLY A 441 7.25 -39.62 -24.81
CA GLY A 441 6.52 -40.53 -25.70
C GLY A 441 7.38 -41.68 -26.19
N GLU A 442 8.18 -42.29 -25.31
CA GLU A 442 9.08 -43.37 -25.75
C GLU A 442 8.36 -44.65 -26.13
N TRP A 443 7.23 -44.94 -25.46
CA TRP A 443 6.44 -46.10 -25.79
C TRP A 443 5.71 -45.88 -27.11
N ASP A 444 4.99 -44.76 -27.22
CA ASP A 444 4.27 -44.36 -28.43
C ASP A 444 5.18 -44.35 -29.68
N ALA A 445 6.36 -43.74 -29.54
CA ALA A 445 7.32 -43.62 -30.63
C ALA A 445 8.02 -44.92 -31.04
N THR A 446 7.76 -46.05 -30.37
CA THR A 446 8.36 -47.36 -30.70
C THR A 446 8.07 -47.79 -32.14
N SER A 447 6.94 -47.35 -32.70
CA SER A 447 6.47 -47.74 -34.03
C SER A 447 7.12 -46.94 -35.17
N TYR A 448 7.66 -45.74 -34.89
CA TYR A 448 8.10 -44.82 -35.94
C TYR A 448 9.43 -44.09 -35.67
N SER A 449 9.94 -44.06 -34.43
CA SER A 449 11.23 -43.45 -34.08
C SER A 449 12.36 -44.48 -34.14
N SER A 450 13.53 -44.04 -34.60
CA SER A 450 14.75 -44.87 -34.65
C SER A 450 15.76 -44.54 -33.55
N ASP A 451 15.38 -43.63 -32.65
CA ASP A 451 16.23 -43.21 -31.53
C ASP A 451 16.35 -44.31 -30.48
N ASN A 452 17.27 -44.13 -29.53
CA ASN A 452 17.48 -45.08 -28.44
C ASN A 452 17.64 -44.34 -27.09
N PRO A 453 16.60 -44.33 -26.23
CA PRO A 453 15.28 -44.92 -26.47
C PRO A 453 14.54 -44.24 -27.65
N PRO A 454 13.58 -44.94 -28.29
CA PRO A 454 12.60 -44.28 -29.14
C PRO A 454 12.02 -43.11 -28.35
N ASN A 455 11.76 -41.99 -29.01
CA ASN A 455 11.09 -40.84 -28.41
C ASN A 455 10.44 -40.03 -29.51
N LEU A 456 9.35 -39.36 -29.18
CA LEU A 456 8.69 -38.40 -30.05
C LEU A 456 9.48 -37.10 -30.07
N ARG A 457 9.82 -36.59 -28.88
CA ARG A 457 10.61 -35.37 -28.67
C ARG A 457 11.45 -35.48 -27.40
N ARG A 458 12.35 -34.50 -27.23
CA ARG A 458 13.14 -34.32 -26.01
C ARG A 458 13.08 -32.88 -25.53
N VAL A 459 12.86 -32.71 -24.22
CA VAL A 459 12.88 -31.40 -23.57
C VAL A 459 14.30 -30.93 -23.24
N ASP A 460 15.34 -31.75 -23.43
CA ASP A 460 16.75 -31.35 -23.26
C ASP A 460 17.46 -31.01 -24.59
N GLY A 461 16.70 -30.50 -25.58
CA GLY A 461 17.21 -30.04 -26.86
C GLY A 461 18.17 -28.83 -26.78
N ASN A 462 18.72 -28.42 -27.93
CA ASN A 462 19.65 -27.28 -28.06
C ASN A 462 19.11 -26.14 -28.94
N LYS A 463 17.79 -26.10 -29.18
CA LYS A 463 17.19 -25.04 -30.01
C LYS A 463 17.23 -23.70 -29.27
N MET A 464 17.38 -22.62 -30.03
CA MET A 464 17.60 -21.26 -29.54
C MET A 464 16.57 -20.30 -30.15
N TYR A 465 16.03 -19.40 -29.33
CA TYR A 465 15.22 -18.27 -29.75
C TYR A 465 16.10 -17.08 -30.19
N PRO A 466 15.68 -16.28 -31.20
CA PRO A 466 14.67 -16.58 -32.20
C PRO A 466 15.24 -17.42 -33.38
N THR A 467 16.50 -17.86 -33.30
CA THR A 467 17.24 -18.39 -34.46
C THR A 467 16.67 -19.69 -35.03
N ASP A 468 16.07 -20.53 -34.20
CA ASP A 468 15.52 -21.83 -34.59
C ASP A 468 13.99 -21.80 -34.77
N LEU A 469 13.34 -20.62 -34.69
CA LEU A 469 11.91 -20.50 -34.98
C LEU A 469 11.62 -20.83 -36.46
N VAL A 470 10.71 -21.77 -36.68
CA VAL A 470 10.27 -22.24 -38.00
C VAL A 470 8.77 -22.01 -38.27
N GLY A 471 8.02 -21.54 -37.28
CA GLY A 471 6.58 -21.27 -37.39
C GLY A 471 5.72 -22.53 -37.33
N GLN A 472 6.24 -23.61 -36.74
CA GLN A 472 5.50 -24.85 -36.48
C GLN A 472 5.55 -25.09 -34.98
N VAL A 473 4.36 -25.14 -34.35
CA VAL A 473 4.22 -25.06 -32.90
C VAL A 473 4.95 -26.16 -32.12
N HIS A 474 4.97 -27.40 -32.60
CA HIS A 474 5.66 -28.50 -31.93
C HIS A 474 7.18 -28.34 -32.02
N ALA A 475 7.69 -27.91 -33.18
CA ALA A 475 9.11 -27.71 -33.42
C ALA A 475 9.65 -26.48 -32.67
N ASP A 476 8.86 -25.41 -32.61
CA ASP A 476 9.21 -24.18 -31.88
C ASP A 476 9.05 -24.40 -30.37
N GLY A 477 8.09 -25.24 -29.95
CA GLY A 477 7.82 -25.56 -28.54
C GLY A 477 8.97 -26.25 -27.83
N GLU A 478 9.83 -26.97 -28.55
CA GLU A 478 11.09 -27.53 -28.01
C GLU A 478 12.06 -26.47 -27.46
N ILE A 479 11.95 -25.19 -27.88
CA ILE A 479 12.72 -24.10 -27.30
C ILE A 479 12.18 -23.78 -25.90
N TRP A 480 10.85 -23.71 -25.77
CA TRP A 480 10.15 -23.40 -24.54
C TRP A 480 10.30 -24.52 -23.51
N SER A 481 9.99 -25.76 -23.90
CA SER A 481 10.10 -26.93 -23.01
C SER A 481 11.51 -27.12 -22.47
N ARG A 482 12.53 -26.74 -23.26
CA ARG A 482 13.92 -26.76 -22.81
C ARG A 482 14.24 -25.72 -21.75
N ALA A 483 13.75 -24.49 -21.88
CA ALA A 483 13.94 -23.47 -20.85
C ALA A 483 13.26 -23.90 -19.54
N LEU A 484 12.04 -24.44 -19.62
CA LEU A 484 11.34 -24.98 -18.44
C LEU A 484 12.07 -26.16 -17.81
N TRP A 485 12.61 -27.07 -18.63
CA TRP A 485 13.41 -28.19 -18.16
C TRP A 485 14.69 -27.73 -17.45
N ASP A 486 15.42 -26.76 -18.01
CA ASP A 486 16.63 -26.22 -17.36
C ASP A 486 16.30 -25.57 -16.00
N LEU A 487 15.18 -24.85 -15.90
CA LEU A 487 14.69 -24.30 -14.63
C LEU A 487 14.36 -25.41 -13.62
N ASN A 488 13.61 -26.44 -14.03
CA ASN A 488 13.28 -27.60 -13.21
C ASN A 488 14.52 -28.29 -12.66
N GLN A 489 15.55 -28.48 -13.48
CA GLN A 489 16.80 -29.12 -13.06
C GLN A 489 17.61 -28.29 -12.06
N ASP A 490 17.40 -26.97 -12.03
CA ASP A 490 18.13 -26.05 -11.15
C ASP A 490 17.43 -25.85 -9.81
N ILE A 491 16.11 -25.60 -9.81
CA ILE A 491 15.34 -25.29 -8.59
C ILE A 491 14.46 -26.44 -8.09
N GLY A 492 14.33 -27.51 -8.87
CA GLY A 492 13.51 -28.69 -8.60
C GLY A 492 12.08 -28.58 -9.14
N ALA A 493 11.51 -29.74 -9.51
CA ALA A 493 10.20 -29.88 -10.14
C ALA A 493 9.07 -29.13 -9.44
N ALA A 494 8.91 -29.32 -8.12
CA ALA A 494 7.80 -28.71 -7.40
C ALA A 494 7.83 -27.17 -7.46
N ALA A 495 9.00 -26.55 -7.32
CA ALA A 495 9.12 -25.09 -7.40
C ALA A 495 8.96 -24.58 -8.83
N ALA A 496 9.57 -25.26 -9.82
CA ALA A 496 9.45 -24.88 -11.22
C ALA A 496 8.00 -25.05 -11.74
N ASP A 497 7.35 -26.16 -11.45
CA ASP A 497 5.97 -26.43 -11.86
C ASP A 497 5.00 -25.42 -11.23
N GLN A 498 5.18 -25.08 -9.95
CA GLN A 498 4.38 -24.06 -9.28
C GLN A 498 4.49 -22.69 -9.97
N LEU A 499 5.71 -22.26 -10.32
CA LEU A 499 5.95 -21.01 -11.05
C LEU A 499 5.35 -21.03 -12.46
N VAL A 500 5.54 -22.14 -13.19
CA VAL A 500 5.02 -22.29 -14.56
C VAL A 500 3.48 -22.26 -14.55
N LEU A 501 2.85 -23.03 -13.67
CA LEU A 501 1.40 -23.06 -13.54
C LEU A 501 0.83 -21.71 -13.11
N GLU A 502 1.47 -21.01 -12.16
CA GLU A 502 1.04 -19.66 -11.76
C GLU A 502 1.18 -18.67 -12.92
N SER A 503 2.27 -18.76 -13.70
CA SER A 503 2.53 -17.85 -14.82
C SER A 503 1.43 -17.93 -15.89
N HIS A 504 0.79 -19.09 -16.08
CA HIS A 504 -0.29 -19.24 -17.06
C HIS A 504 -1.48 -18.33 -16.80
N PHE A 505 -1.80 -18.08 -15.52
CA PHE A 505 -2.86 -17.14 -15.14
C PHE A 505 -2.50 -15.68 -15.47
N LEU A 506 -1.20 -15.37 -15.58
CA LEU A 506 -0.67 -14.05 -15.88
C LEU A 506 -0.50 -13.78 -17.37
N LEU A 507 -0.51 -14.82 -18.23
CA LEU A 507 -0.20 -14.66 -19.65
C LEU A 507 -1.28 -13.89 -20.42
N PRO A 508 -0.92 -12.88 -21.24
CA PRO A 508 -1.81 -12.32 -22.23
C PRO A 508 -2.07 -13.31 -23.37
N GLY A 509 -3.19 -13.13 -24.07
CA GLY A 509 -3.44 -13.83 -25.33
C GLY A 509 -2.43 -13.40 -26.42
N SER A 510 -1.99 -14.34 -27.26
CA SER A 510 -0.99 -14.10 -28.32
C SER A 510 0.40 -13.66 -27.81
N SER A 511 0.84 -14.17 -26.66
CA SER A 511 2.15 -13.87 -26.07
C SER A 511 3.33 -14.37 -26.89
N SER A 512 4.45 -13.63 -26.81
CA SER A 512 5.77 -14.12 -27.24
C SER A 512 6.42 -14.96 -26.15
N MET A 513 7.45 -15.74 -26.51
CA MET A 513 8.25 -16.47 -25.52
C MET A 513 8.93 -15.54 -24.50
N VAL A 514 9.33 -14.33 -24.92
CA VAL A 514 9.93 -13.32 -24.03
C VAL A 514 8.93 -12.88 -22.96
N THR A 515 7.73 -12.48 -23.39
CA THR A 515 6.65 -12.06 -22.48
C THR A 515 6.29 -13.18 -21.50
N ALA A 516 6.29 -14.43 -21.96
CA ALA A 516 5.99 -15.54 -21.07
C ALA A 516 7.09 -15.80 -20.03
N ALA A 517 8.37 -15.63 -20.40
CA ALA A 517 9.47 -15.72 -19.45
C ALA A 517 9.39 -14.60 -18.39
N GLU A 518 8.99 -13.39 -18.78
CA GLU A 518 8.71 -12.28 -17.85
C GLU A 518 7.55 -12.62 -16.90
N MET A 519 6.51 -13.32 -17.38
CA MET A 519 5.41 -13.74 -16.50
C MET A 519 5.83 -14.82 -15.49
N ILE A 520 6.85 -15.63 -15.81
CA ILE A 520 7.45 -16.56 -14.84
C ILE A 520 8.29 -15.79 -13.80
N LEU A 521 9.03 -14.75 -14.20
CA LEU A 521 9.71 -13.85 -13.26
C LEU A 521 8.71 -13.13 -12.34
N MET A 522 7.59 -12.66 -12.89
CA MET A 522 6.50 -12.06 -12.13
C MET A 522 5.85 -13.06 -11.16
N ALA A 523 5.64 -14.32 -11.58
CA ALA A 523 5.15 -15.37 -10.70
C ALA A 523 6.12 -15.63 -9.53
N ASP A 524 7.43 -15.57 -9.77
CA ASP A 524 8.45 -15.72 -8.72
C ASP A 524 8.50 -14.54 -7.76
N GLU A 525 8.42 -13.31 -8.27
CA GLU A 525 8.29 -12.11 -7.43
C GLU A 525 7.06 -12.21 -6.53
N ASN A 526 5.94 -12.64 -7.10
CA ASN A 526 4.67 -12.72 -6.41
C ASN A 526 4.60 -13.84 -5.36
N LEU A 527 5.17 -15.01 -5.64
CA LEU A 527 5.11 -16.17 -4.75
C LEU A 527 6.27 -16.23 -3.76
N ASN A 528 7.47 -15.83 -4.20
CA ASN A 528 8.72 -16.06 -3.48
C ASN A 528 9.53 -14.78 -3.24
N GLY A 529 9.08 -13.60 -3.71
CA GLY A 529 9.82 -12.35 -3.59
C GLY A 529 11.13 -12.33 -4.38
N GLY A 530 11.13 -12.94 -5.58
CA GLY A 530 12.26 -12.89 -6.51
C GLY A 530 13.39 -13.87 -6.16
N LEU A 531 13.12 -14.85 -5.30
CA LEU A 531 14.13 -15.81 -4.82
C LEU A 531 14.80 -16.58 -5.96
N TYR A 532 14.07 -16.89 -7.02
CA TYR A 532 14.52 -17.70 -8.15
C TYR A 532 14.80 -16.87 -9.41
N GLU A 533 14.74 -15.55 -9.35
CA GLU A 533 14.97 -14.66 -10.50
C GLU A 533 16.25 -15.02 -11.26
N SER A 534 17.37 -15.23 -10.55
CA SER A 534 18.65 -15.57 -11.19
C SER A 534 18.63 -16.93 -11.92
N ASN A 535 17.89 -17.91 -11.39
CA ASN A 535 17.76 -19.25 -11.97
C ASN A 535 16.85 -19.21 -13.20
N ILE A 536 15.74 -18.47 -13.11
CA ILE A 536 14.81 -18.23 -14.22
C ILE A 536 15.56 -17.53 -15.36
N ARG A 537 16.20 -16.39 -15.07
CA ARG A 537 17.01 -15.66 -16.05
C ARG A 537 18.05 -16.56 -16.72
N ALA A 538 18.84 -17.31 -15.94
CA ALA A 538 19.83 -18.23 -16.50
C ALA A 538 19.24 -19.27 -17.46
N ALA A 539 18.08 -19.86 -17.14
CA ALA A 539 17.42 -20.87 -17.98
C ALA A 539 16.92 -20.27 -19.31
N PHE A 540 16.29 -19.10 -19.26
CA PHE A 540 15.73 -18.44 -20.46
C PHE A 540 16.78 -17.72 -21.31
N GLU A 541 17.80 -17.11 -20.70
CA GLU A 541 18.96 -16.53 -21.39
C GLU A 541 19.78 -17.60 -22.11
N ALA A 542 19.95 -18.78 -21.50
CA ALA A 542 20.65 -19.89 -22.12
C ALA A 542 19.97 -20.35 -23.42
N ARG A 543 18.70 -20.03 -23.63
CA ARG A 543 17.91 -20.27 -24.86
C ARG A 543 17.75 -19.03 -25.73
N GLY A 544 18.30 -17.89 -25.33
CA GLY A 544 18.16 -16.61 -26.04
C GLY A 544 16.76 -16.02 -25.96
N ILE A 545 15.90 -16.52 -25.05
CA ILE A 545 14.53 -16.01 -24.85
C ILE A 545 14.57 -14.68 -24.09
N LEU A 546 15.30 -14.64 -22.97
CA LEU A 546 15.63 -13.40 -22.29
C LEU A 546 17.00 -12.92 -22.76
N GLU A 547 17.18 -11.61 -22.82
CA GLU A 547 18.49 -11.02 -23.07
C GLU A 547 19.31 -11.07 -21.76
N ALA A 548 20.58 -11.46 -21.88
CA ALA A 548 21.48 -11.45 -20.74
C ALA A 548 21.73 -10.01 -20.30
N PRO A 549 21.86 -9.73 -18.99
CA PRO A 549 22.15 -8.39 -18.52
C PRO A 549 23.34 -7.77 -19.22
N GLU A 550 23.09 -6.70 -19.96
CA GLU A 550 24.11 -5.79 -20.46
C GLU A 550 24.95 -5.26 -19.28
N THR A 551 26.25 -5.00 -19.50
CA THR A 551 27.09 -4.45 -18.44
C THR A 551 26.76 -2.97 -18.24
N ILE A 552 26.30 -2.60 -17.04
CA ILE A 552 26.07 -1.20 -16.65
C ILE A 552 27.22 -0.31 -17.14
N GLY A 553 26.89 0.71 -17.94
CA GLY A 553 27.83 1.71 -18.41
C GLY A 553 28.44 2.47 -17.23
N VAL A 554 29.76 2.64 -17.24
CA VAL A 554 30.50 3.39 -16.22
C VAL A 554 31.00 4.69 -16.83
N VAL A 555 30.90 5.79 -16.08
CA VAL A 555 31.55 7.07 -16.39
C VAL A 555 32.54 7.42 -15.28
N SER A 556 33.69 7.98 -15.64
CA SER A 556 34.72 8.38 -14.68
C SER A 556 35.48 9.62 -15.12
N PHE A 557 35.93 10.42 -14.15
CA PHE A 557 36.97 11.42 -14.30
C PHE A 557 38.37 10.78 -14.23
N ASP A 558 39.37 11.43 -14.82
CA ASP A 558 40.77 11.00 -14.73
C ASP A 558 41.46 11.40 -13.41
N SER A 559 40.83 12.28 -12.63
CA SER A 559 41.28 12.72 -11.31
C SER A 559 40.07 13.00 -10.39
N SER A 560 40.25 12.79 -9.09
CA SER A 560 39.28 13.20 -8.05
C SER A 560 39.38 14.68 -7.69
N VAL A 561 40.47 15.37 -8.10
CA VAL A 561 40.74 16.77 -7.80
C VAL A 561 41.30 17.51 -9.03
N TYR A 562 40.80 18.73 -9.29
CA TYR A 562 41.28 19.61 -10.37
C TYR A 562 41.61 21.02 -9.88
N ALA A 563 42.50 21.72 -10.58
CA ALA A 563 42.65 23.17 -10.46
C ALA A 563 41.76 23.89 -11.47
N VAL A 564 41.29 25.09 -11.12
CA VAL A 564 40.56 25.93 -12.08
C VAL A 564 41.49 26.34 -13.21
N GLY A 565 41.12 26.01 -14.45
CA GLY A 565 41.96 26.16 -15.64
C GLY A 565 42.40 24.83 -16.26
N ASP A 566 42.22 23.72 -15.56
CA ASP A 566 42.59 22.40 -16.04
C ASP A 566 41.67 21.91 -17.15
N THR A 567 42.24 21.07 -18.02
CA THR A 567 41.50 20.21 -18.94
C THR A 567 41.11 18.95 -18.17
N ILE A 568 39.81 18.73 -18.00
CA ILE A 568 39.22 17.57 -17.32
C ILE A 568 39.00 16.49 -18.37
N GLU A 569 39.59 15.30 -18.20
CA GLU A 569 39.34 14.15 -19.07
C GLU A 569 38.22 13.28 -18.47
N ILE A 570 37.35 12.77 -19.35
CA ILE A 570 36.17 11.98 -19.00
C ILE A 570 36.18 10.73 -19.85
N ASP A 571 36.11 9.58 -19.20
CA ASP A 571 36.00 8.28 -19.83
C ASP A 571 34.62 7.66 -19.57
N VAL A 572 34.04 7.05 -20.60
CA VAL A 572 32.84 6.22 -20.50
C VAL A 572 33.17 4.83 -21.02
N ALA A 573 32.91 3.80 -20.24
CA ALA A 573 33.03 2.40 -20.62
C ALA A 573 31.63 1.78 -20.64
N ASP A 574 31.15 1.48 -21.85
CA ASP A 574 29.82 0.92 -22.06
C ASP A 574 29.83 0.07 -23.34
N GLY A 575 29.60 -1.24 -23.15
CA GLY A 575 29.62 -2.24 -24.21
C GLY A 575 28.43 -2.17 -25.18
N ASN A 576 27.31 -1.57 -24.76
CA ASN A 576 26.03 -1.54 -25.48
C ASN A 576 25.73 -0.16 -26.09
N ALA A 577 26.46 0.87 -25.64
CA ALA A 577 26.26 2.25 -26.05
C ALA A 577 26.18 2.43 -27.58
N PRO A 578 25.27 3.28 -28.06
CA PRO A 578 25.24 3.67 -29.46
C PRO A 578 26.53 4.38 -29.88
N SER A 579 26.79 4.41 -31.20
CA SER A 579 28.02 5.03 -31.73
C SER A 579 28.23 6.51 -31.35
N ASN A 580 27.17 7.19 -30.91
CA ASN A 580 27.24 8.54 -30.36
C ASN A 580 26.46 8.59 -29.04
N ILE A 581 27.12 9.04 -27.98
CA ILE A 581 26.53 9.23 -26.65
C ILE A 581 26.67 10.68 -26.21
N GLN A 582 25.98 11.03 -25.12
CA GLN A 582 26.13 12.33 -24.47
C GLN A 582 26.45 12.13 -22.99
N VAL A 583 27.32 12.98 -22.47
CA VAL A 583 27.52 13.15 -21.03
C VAL A 583 27.23 14.59 -20.67
N VAL A 584 26.74 14.80 -19.44
CA VAL A 584 26.50 16.13 -18.88
C VAL A 584 27.47 16.34 -17.74
N VAL A 585 28.24 17.42 -17.79
CA VAL A 585 29.15 17.81 -16.70
C VAL A 585 28.55 19.02 -16.02
N THR A 586 28.36 18.96 -14.71
CA THR A 586 27.74 20.02 -13.92
C THR A 586 28.65 20.41 -12.77
N SER A 587 28.87 21.72 -12.59
CA SER A 587 29.54 22.29 -11.43
C SER A 587 28.52 22.69 -10.35
N SER A 588 28.89 22.60 -9.06
CA SER A 588 28.05 22.96 -7.92
C SER A 588 27.64 24.44 -7.91
N ASN A 589 28.32 25.29 -8.66
CA ASN A 589 27.93 26.69 -8.86
C ASN A 589 26.75 26.87 -9.85
N GLY A 590 26.26 25.77 -10.45
CA GLY A 590 25.11 25.73 -11.34
C GLY A 590 25.44 25.78 -12.84
N ASP A 591 26.71 25.80 -13.23
CA ASP A 591 27.10 25.67 -14.63
C ASP A 591 27.03 24.23 -15.13
N SER A 592 26.57 24.03 -16.37
CA SER A 592 26.34 22.70 -16.92
C SER A 592 26.62 22.64 -18.42
N GLU A 593 27.36 21.62 -18.83
CA GLU A 593 27.88 21.47 -20.19
C GLU A 593 27.59 20.07 -20.75
N THR A 594 26.93 20.03 -21.91
CA THR A 594 26.62 18.77 -22.60
C THR A 594 27.67 18.42 -23.66
N LEU A 595 28.37 17.30 -23.48
CA LEU A 595 29.42 16.84 -24.39
C LEU A 595 28.90 15.65 -25.23
N SER A 596 29.10 15.71 -26.55
CA SER A 596 28.80 14.60 -27.46
C SER A 596 30.05 13.79 -27.78
N LEU A 597 30.04 12.49 -27.49
CA LEU A 597 31.16 11.58 -27.73
C LEU A 597 30.83 10.62 -28.87
N THR A 598 31.83 10.21 -29.63
CA THR A 598 31.68 9.24 -30.73
C THR A 598 32.67 8.10 -30.57
N GLY A 599 32.21 6.85 -30.56
CA GLY A 599 33.02 5.69 -30.20
C GLY A 599 32.26 4.37 -30.31
N SER A 600 32.81 3.31 -29.69
CA SER A 600 32.13 2.01 -29.50
C SER A 600 32.79 1.28 -28.33
N GLY A 601 32.03 0.89 -27.31
CA GLY A 601 32.55 0.14 -26.15
C GLY A 601 33.29 0.99 -25.11
N SER A 602 33.99 2.04 -25.57
CA SER A 602 34.71 3.00 -24.74
C SER A 602 34.79 4.34 -25.46
N TYR A 603 34.63 5.43 -24.71
CA TYR A 603 34.55 6.81 -25.17
C TYR A 603 35.40 7.69 -24.25
N SER A 604 36.09 8.67 -24.81
CA SER A 604 36.86 9.66 -24.04
C SER A 604 36.61 11.06 -24.59
N THR A 605 36.58 12.07 -23.73
CA THR A 605 36.47 13.48 -24.10
C THR A 605 37.11 14.37 -23.05
N SER A 606 37.24 15.66 -23.34
CA SER A 606 37.63 16.62 -22.33
C SER A 606 36.96 17.98 -22.42
N ILE A 607 36.92 18.65 -21.28
CA ILE A 607 36.40 20.00 -21.10
C ILE A 607 37.38 20.86 -20.30
N VAL A 608 37.51 22.13 -20.68
CA VAL A 608 38.38 23.07 -19.96
C VAL A 608 37.56 23.80 -18.92
N SER A 609 38.07 23.84 -17.69
CA SER A 609 37.49 24.64 -16.62
C SER A 609 37.98 26.10 -16.67
N VAL A 610 37.10 27.07 -16.40
CA VAL A 610 37.45 28.50 -16.39
C VAL A 610 36.75 29.25 -15.26
N GLU A 611 37.39 30.28 -14.72
CA GLU A 611 36.72 31.19 -13.79
C GLU A 611 35.88 32.21 -14.58
N GLY A 612 34.58 32.31 -14.28
CA GLY A 612 33.67 33.14 -15.08
C GLY A 612 32.24 33.20 -14.58
N ALA A 613 31.39 33.88 -15.36
CA ALA A 613 29.95 33.90 -15.11
C ALA A 613 29.32 32.64 -15.71
N VAL A 614 28.50 31.94 -14.91
CA VAL A 614 27.77 30.73 -15.30
C VAL A 614 26.98 30.94 -16.60
N THR A 615 27.29 30.13 -17.61
CA THR A 615 26.75 30.17 -18.96
C THR A 615 26.73 28.75 -19.54
N ALA A 616 25.64 28.03 -19.27
CA ALA A 616 25.47 26.66 -19.75
C ALA A 616 25.55 26.49 -21.28
N ASP A 617 26.05 25.33 -21.69
CA ASP A 617 26.27 24.82 -23.05
C ASP A 617 27.15 25.74 -23.93
N ASP A 618 28.13 26.44 -23.35
CA ASP A 618 29.06 27.29 -24.09
C ASP A 618 30.38 26.60 -24.47
N GLY A 619 30.57 25.37 -24.00
CA GLY A 619 31.73 24.52 -24.22
C GLY A 619 32.89 24.78 -23.26
N GLN A 620 32.69 25.54 -22.19
CA GLN A 620 33.64 25.75 -21.10
C GLN A 620 32.95 25.54 -19.76
N LEU A 621 33.52 24.73 -18.87
CA LEU A 621 32.94 24.54 -17.54
C LEU A 621 33.35 25.70 -16.64
N GLN A 622 32.41 26.52 -16.18
CA GLN A 622 32.68 27.55 -15.20
C GLN A 622 32.77 26.95 -13.80
N ALA A 623 33.90 27.19 -13.13
CA ALA A 623 34.14 26.68 -11.80
C ALA A 623 35.06 27.59 -10.98
N ALA A 624 34.90 27.51 -9.67
CA ALA A 624 35.74 28.13 -8.67
C ALA A 624 36.35 27.06 -7.75
N ILE A 625 37.39 27.44 -7.02
CA ILE A 625 37.95 26.61 -5.96
C ILE A 625 36.86 26.32 -4.92
N GLY A 626 36.76 25.06 -4.50
CA GLY A 626 35.71 24.54 -3.62
C GLY A 626 34.49 23.97 -4.36
N ASP A 627 34.34 24.22 -5.67
CA ASP A 627 33.22 23.65 -6.43
C ASP A 627 33.39 22.14 -6.61
N THR A 628 32.30 21.39 -6.44
CA THR A 628 32.21 19.97 -6.83
C THR A 628 31.73 19.90 -8.27
N ILE A 629 32.36 19.06 -9.08
CA ILE A 629 31.88 18.69 -10.40
C ILE A 629 31.29 17.29 -10.41
N THR A 630 30.24 17.10 -11.19
CA THR A 630 29.60 15.81 -11.42
C THR A 630 29.49 15.59 -12.91
N VAL A 631 29.97 14.44 -13.39
CA VAL A 631 29.65 13.96 -14.73
C VAL A 631 28.50 12.95 -14.63
N SER A 632 27.54 13.05 -15.53
CA SER A 632 26.42 12.14 -15.66
C SER A 632 26.36 11.57 -17.06
N TYR A 633 26.25 10.25 -17.16
CA TYR A 633 26.06 9.51 -18.39
C TYR A 633 24.71 8.78 -18.33
N PHE A 634 23.83 9.03 -19.30
CA PHE A 634 22.59 8.28 -19.44
C PHE A 634 22.86 6.99 -20.20
N ASP A 635 22.87 5.89 -19.47
CA ASP A 635 22.84 4.54 -20.02
C ASP A 635 21.38 4.17 -20.34
N ALA A 636 21.15 3.78 -21.59
CA ALA A 636 19.80 3.44 -22.04
C ALA A 636 19.34 2.07 -21.55
N ASP A 637 20.27 1.23 -21.07
CA ASP A 637 20.00 -0.13 -20.60
C ASP A 637 21.04 -0.56 -19.55
N ASP A 638 20.58 -0.66 -18.30
CA ASP A 638 21.34 -1.03 -17.11
C ASP A 638 21.61 -2.53 -16.96
N GLY A 639 21.26 -3.31 -17.98
CA GLY A 639 21.33 -4.76 -17.95
C GLY A 639 20.11 -5.43 -17.32
N ALA A 640 19.12 -4.70 -16.84
CA ALA A 640 17.80 -5.22 -16.53
C ALA A 640 16.76 -4.80 -17.57
N GLY A 641 17.16 -4.06 -18.61
CA GLY A 641 16.26 -3.47 -19.60
C GLY A 641 15.73 -2.09 -19.20
N ASP A 642 16.19 -1.54 -18.08
CA ASP A 642 15.81 -0.22 -17.57
C ASP A 642 16.92 0.81 -17.85
N SER A 643 16.57 2.10 -17.87
CA SER A 643 17.58 3.15 -18.04
C SER A 643 18.30 3.45 -16.73
N PHE A 644 19.63 3.61 -16.76
CA PHE A 644 20.44 4.00 -15.61
C PHE A 644 21.22 5.29 -15.89
N THR A 645 21.47 6.09 -14.85
CA THR A 645 22.36 7.25 -14.98
C THR A 645 23.60 7.00 -14.15
N ALA A 646 24.70 6.69 -14.83
CA ALA A 646 26.00 6.57 -14.20
C ALA A 646 26.54 7.96 -13.87
N THR A 647 27.17 8.11 -12.72
CA THR A 647 27.75 9.39 -12.29
C THR A 647 29.12 9.21 -11.66
N ASP A 648 29.98 10.20 -11.83
CA ASP A 648 31.22 10.35 -11.07
C ASP A 648 31.40 11.80 -10.62
N THR A 649 32.17 12.02 -9.56
CA THR A 649 32.37 13.34 -8.94
C THR A 649 33.83 13.64 -8.65
N ALA A 650 34.23 14.89 -8.88
CA ALA A 650 35.53 15.43 -8.50
C ALA A 650 35.36 16.83 -7.89
N VAL A 651 36.42 17.38 -7.30
CA VAL A 651 36.38 18.70 -6.66
C VAL A 651 37.45 19.63 -7.22
N PHE A 652 37.10 20.91 -7.37
CA PHE A 652 38.10 21.94 -7.61
C PHE A 652 38.75 22.33 -6.31
N GLN A 653 40.07 22.18 -6.23
CA GLN A 653 40.84 22.57 -5.06
C GLN A 653 41.97 23.50 -5.46
N ASN A 654 42.54 24.19 -4.47
CA ASN A 654 43.72 25.02 -4.68
C ASN A 654 44.97 24.14 -4.78
N ILE A 655 45.15 23.51 -5.94
CA ILE A 655 46.31 22.67 -6.22
C ILE A 655 47.52 23.57 -6.49
N SER A 656 48.51 23.47 -5.62
CA SER A 656 49.82 24.09 -5.83
C SER A 656 50.77 23.05 -6.41
N VAL A 657 51.27 23.30 -7.62
CA VAL A 657 52.25 22.42 -8.28
C VAL A 657 53.66 22.94 -8.01
N TYR A 658 54.48 22.09 -7.39
CA TYR A 658 55.87 22.36 -7.12
C TYR A 658 56.74 21.48 -8.01
N HIS A 659 57.69 22.08 -8.72
CA HIS A 659 58.56 21.37 -9.65
C HIS A 659 59.97 21.23 -9.10
N SER A 660 60.61 20.09 -9.37
CA SER A 660 62.04 19.91 -9.11
C SER A 660 62.89 20.88 -9.96
N GLU A 661 63.81 21.60 -9.33
CA GLU A 661 64.72 22.54 -10.04
C GLU A 661 66.14 21.97 -10.24
N ASP A 662 66.46 20.85 -9.60
CA ASP A 662 67.79 20.20 -9.60
C ASP A 662 67.86 18.96 -10.52
N THR A 663 66.88 18.79 -11.41
CA THR A 663 66.82 17.76 -12.45
C THR A 663 67.12 18.36 -13.85
N PRO A 664 67.54 17.56 -14.85
CA PRO A 664 67.77 16.12 -14.82
C PRO A 664 69.04 15.71 -14.04
N THR A 665 68.96 14.59 -13.33
CA THR A 665 70.07 14.03 -12.53
C THR A 665 70.40 12.59 -12.96
N PRO A 666 71.68 12.28 -13.26
CA PRO A 666 72.06 10.95 -13.73
C PRO A 666 71.97 9.88 -12.63
N ILE A 667 71.29 8.78 -12.94
CA ILE A 667 71.21 7.57 -12.13
C ILE A 667 72.32 6.62 -12.60
N ASN A 668 73.32 6.40 -11.75
CA ASN A 668 74.45 5.50 -12.06
C ASN A 668 74.29 4.15 -11.34
N ASP A 669 74.86 3.08 -11.89
CA ASP A 669 74.92 1.75 -11.28
C ASP A 669 75.29 1.77 -9.78
N ASN A 670 74.54 1.04 -8.95
CA ASN A 670 74.76 0.89 -7.50
C ASN A 670 74.92 2.23 -6.78
N SER A 671 74.15 3.24 -7.19
CA SER A 671 74.16 4.56 -6.56
C SER A 671 72.75 4.99 -6.18
N THR A 672 72.69 5.86 -5.19
CA THR A 672 71.46 6.53 -4.78
C THR A 672 71.62 8.01 -5.08
N ILE A 673 70.65 8.57 -5.78
CA ILE A 673 70.51 10.02 -5.98
C ILE A 673 69.41 10.57 -5.09
N THR A 674 69.46 11.88 -4.84
CA THR A 674 68.41 12.63 -4.16
C THR A 674 68.14 13.90 -4.95
N SER A 675 66.88 14.30 -5.04
CA SER A 675 66.43 15.58 -5.57
C SER A 675 65.45 16.21 -4.58
N THR A 676 65.45 17.54 -4.46
CA THR A 676 64.70 18.24 -3.40
C THR A 676 63.82 19.36 -3.94
N ILE A 677 62.58 19.40 -3.47
CA ILE A 677 61.64 20.51 -3.62
C ILE A 677 61.49 21.17 -2.25
N THR A 678 61.76 22.48 -2.15
CA THR A 678 61.57 23.25 -0.91
C THR A 678 60.31 24.12 -1.04
N ILE A 679 59.33 23.89 -0.18
CA ILE A 679 58.07 24.64 -0.14
C ILE A 679 58.10 25.67 0.99
N ALA A 680 57.84 26.93 0.64
CA ALA A 680 57.82 28.05 1.59
C ALA A 680 56.41 28.46 2.02
N ASP A 681 55.38 27.97 1.32
CA ASP A 681 53.99 28.27 1.59
C ASP A 681 53.53 27.58 2.90
N GLU A 682 52.63 28.24 3.62
CA GLU A 682 52.03 27.74 4.87
C GLU A 682 50.67 27.09 4.55
N GLY A 683 50.36 25.99 5.23
CA GLY A 683 49.11 25.24 5.06
C GLY A 683 49.20 23.83 5.63
N ASN A 684 48.04 23.24 5.94
CA ASN A 684 47.94 21.82 6.27
C ASN A 684 47.63 21.05 4.98
N LEU A 685 48.35 19.94 4.78
CA LEU A 685 48.18 19.07 3.63
C LEU A 685 46.82 18.38 3.69
N LEU A 686 46.01 18.51 2.65
CA LEU A 686 44.83 17.67 2.44
C LEU A 686 45.14 16.48 1.56
N ASP A 687 45.97 16.68 0.53
CA ASP A 687 46.30 15.65 -0.45
C ASP A 687 47.63 15.95 -1.16
N VAL A 688 48.33 14.91 -1.62
CA VAL A 688 49.60 15.02 -2.35
C VAL A 688 49.80 13.95 -3.42
N ASP A 689 50.00 14.38 -4.66
CA ASP A 689 50.44 13.50 -5.75
C ASP A 689 51.86 13.79 -6.20
N LEU A 690 52.51 12.79 -6.77
CA LEU A 690 53.86 12.91 -7.33
C LEU A 690 53.92 12.47 -8.78
N LEU A 691 54.21 13.40 -9.69
CA LEU A 691 54.49 13.09 -11.10
C LEU A 691 55.98 12.80 -11.30
N LEU A 692 56.31 11.69 -11.97
CA LEU A 692 57.67 11.20 -12.12
C LEU A 692 58.03 10.86 -13.58
N ASP A 693 59.19 11.34 -14.04
CA ASP A 693 59.77 10.99 -15.34
C ASP A 693 61.22 10.50 -15.17
N ILE A 694 61.46 9.23 -15.52
CA ILE A 694 62.76 8.57 -15.48
C ILE A 694 63.01 7.87 -16.82
N THR A 695 64.15 8.17 -17.44
CA THR A 695 64.70 7.33 -18.52
C THR A 695 65.67 6.31 -17.94
N HIS A 696 65.36 5.01 -18.04
CA HIS A 696 66.22 3.90 -17.61
C HIS A 696 66.01 2.68 -18.51
N THR A 697 67.05 1.88 -18.76
CA THR A 697 66.99 0.68 -19.62
C THR A 697 66.70 -0.62 -18.87
N TRP A 698 66.40 -0.50 -17.57
CA TRP A 698 66.07 -1.63 -16.69
C TRP A 698 65.42 -1.13 -15.40
N ASP A 699 64.09 -1.06 -15.37
CA ASP A 699 63.36 -0.48 -14.22
C ASP A 699 63.45 -1.38 -12.97
N GLY A 700 63.62 -2.69 -13.15
CA GLY A 700 63.73 -3.68 -12.07
C GLY A 700 64.93 -3.52 -11.15
N ASP A 701 65.80 -2.54 -11.43
CA ASP A 701 66.95 -2.18 -10.61
C ASP A 701 66.70 -0.99 -9.68
N LEU A 702 65.62 -0.24 -9.91
CA LEU A 702 65.32 1.02 -9.26
C LEU A 702 64.38 0.86 -8.06
N THR A 703 64.66 1.59 -7.00
CA THR A 703 63.75 1.83 -5.86
C THR A 703 63.61 3.34 -5.67
N ALA A 704 62.39 3.85 -5.56
CA ALA A 704 62.13 5.27 -5.35
C ALA A 704 61.38 5.52 -4.02
N VAL A 705 61.85 6.49 -3.24
CA VAL A 705 61.31 6.86 -1.92
C VAL A 705 61.15 8.37 -1.81
N LEU A 706 59.95 8.84 -1.49
CA LEU A 706 59.66 10.23 -1.13
C LEU A 706 59.82 10.42 0.38
N THR A 707 60.49 11.49 0.81
CA THR A 707 60.57 11.90 2.22
C THR A 707 59.89 13.26 2.42
N ALA A 708 58.87 13.31 3.26
CA ALA A 708 58.12 14.52 3.60
C ALA A 708 58.87 15.42 4.61
N PRO A 709 58.52 16.71 4.78
CA PRO A 709 59.22 17.65 5.67
C PRO A 709 59.30 17.22 7.14
N GLY A 710 58.31 16.45 7.62
CA GLY A 710 58.30 15.86 8.96
C GLY A 710 59.27 14.68 9.15
N GLY A 711 59.90 14.21 8.07
CA GLY A 711 60.86 13.10 8.04
C GLY A 711 60.26 11.71 7.79
N GLN A 712 58.94 11.62 7.55
CA GLN A 712 58.26 10.39 7.11
C GLN A 712 58.74 10.00 5.71
N GLN A 713 58.82 8.70 5.42
CA GLN A 713 59.30 8.15 4.15
C GLN A 713 58.24 7.23 3.53
N PHE A 714 58.04 7.36 2.22
CA PHE A 714 57.04 6.63 1.43
C PHE A 714 57.71 6.03 0.20
N THR A 715 57.64 4.71 0.09
CA THR A 715 58.15 3.97 -1.07
C THR A 715 57.16 4.12 -2.22
N LEU A 716 57.58 4.77 -3.31
CA LEU A 716 56.75 4.89 -4.51
C LEU A 716 56.68 3.56 -5.23
N PHE A 717 57.85 2.93 -5.42
CA PHE A 717 57.99 1.57 -5.96
C PHE A 717 59.32 0.94 -5.54
N ASP A 718 59.39 -0.38 -5.55
CA ASP A 718 60.60 -1.15 -5.23
C ASP A 718 60.87 -2.25 -6.28
N ARG A 719 61.82 -1.97 -7.18
CA ARG A 719 62.39 -2.95 -8.14
C ARG A 719 61.36 -3.62 -9.05
N ILE A 720 60.41 -2.83 -9.55
CA ILE A 720 59.32 -3.26 -10.43
C ILE A 720 59.70 -3.21 -11.92
N GLY A 721 58.89 -3.78 -12.82
CA GLY A 721 59.09 -3.65 -14.27
C GLY A 721 60.08 -4.62 -14.92
N SER A 722 60.87 -5.36 -14.13
CA SER A 722 61.83 -6.35 -14.65
C SER A 722 62.77 -5.71 -15.70
N SER A 723 62.93 -6.33 -16.87
CA SER A 723 63.71 -5.79 -18.01
C SER A 723 62.96 -4.74 -18.84
N GLY A 724 61.93 -4.13 -18.27
CA GLY A 724 61.20 -3.02 -18.86
C GLY A 724 61.97 -1.70 -18.77
N ASP A 725 61.59 -0.74 -19.60
CA ASP A 725 62.26 0.55 -19.72
C ASP A 725 61.31 1.72 -19.41
N ASN A 726 61.74 2.62 -18.52
CA ASN A 726 61.25 3.97 -18.27
C ASN A 726 59.96 4.12 -17.46
N PHE A 727 59.92 5.24 -16.74
CA PHE A 727 58.72 5.88 -16.20
C PHE A 727 58.51 7.16 -17.01
N THR A 728 57.39 7.27 -17.71
CA THR A 728 57.09 8.42 -18.59
C THR A 728 55.83 9.08 -18.08
N ASP A 729 55.99 10.26 -17.48
CA ASP A 729 54.90 11.03 -16.85
C ASP A 729 54.02 10.13 -15.96
N THR A 730 54.66 9.32 -15.11
CA THR A 730 53.97 8.41 -14.19
C THR A 730 53.49 9.20 -12.97
N LEU A 731 52.18 9.28 -12.77
CA LEU A 731 51.59 9.96 -11.63
C LEU A 731 51.38 8.95 -10.48
N PHE A 732 51.89 9.28 -9.29
CA PHE A 732 51.65 8.53 -8.07
C PHE A 732 50.61 9.26 -7.22
N ASP A 733 49.47 8.62 -7.06
CA ASP A 733 48.28 9.06 -6.31
C ASP A 733 47.82 7.86 -5.47
N ASP A 734 47.69 8.00 -4.15
CA ASP A 734 47.31 6.88 -3.29
C ASP A 734 45.85 6.42 -3.38
N ASP A 735 44.99 7.20 -4.03
CA ASP A 735 43.61 6.87 -4.34
C ASP A 735 43.43 6.20 -5.72
N ALA A 736 44.49 6.14 -6.54
CA ALA A 736 44.45 5.49 -7.84
C ALA A 736 44.00 4.01 -7.72
N PRO A 737 43.15 3.51 -8.65
CA PRO A 737 42.60 2.16 -8.56
C PRO A 737 43.68 1.09 -8.74
N ASP A 738 44.57 1.29 -9.71
CA ASP A 738 45.61 0.36 -10.10
C ASP A 738 46.89 0.53 -9.28
N SER A 739 47.41 -0.56 -8.73
CA SER A 739 48.72 -0.55 -8.06
C SER A 739 49.85 -0.40 -9.08
N ILE A 740 50.91 0.32 -8.73
CA ILE A 740 52.13 0.36 -9.55
C ILE A 740 52.72 -1.04 -9.78
N ASP A 741 52.54 -1.98 -8.85
CA ASP A 741 53.00 -3.37 -8.97
C ASP A 741 52.27 -4.17 -10.07
N SER A 742 51.05 -3.75 -10.45
CA SER A 742 50.29 -4.34 -11.56
C SER A 742 50.61 -3.72 -12.92
N GLY A 743 51.27 -2.57 -12.94
CA GLY A 743 51.68 -1.88 -14.15
C GLY A 743 52.80 -2.60 -14.92
N THR A 744 53.04 -2.17 -16.15
CA THR A 744 54.15 -2.67 -16.99
C THR A 744 54.86 -1.52 -17.67
N ALA A 745 56.18 -1.61 -17.80
CA ALA A 745 56.98 -0.59 -18.46
C ALA A 745 56.72 -0.48 -19.99
N PRO A 746 56.82 0.71 -20.60
CA PRO A 746 57.03 1.99 -19.93
C PRO A 746 55.82 2.35 -19.07
N TYR A 747 56.06 2.75 -17.82
CA TYR A 747 54.96 3.13 -16.92
C TYR A 747 54.43 4.49 -17.36
N THR A 748 53.18 4.51 -17.80
CA THR A 748 52.47 5.72 -18.27
C THR A 748 51.09 5.74 -17.62
N GLY A 749 50.68 6.88 -17.07
CA GLY A 749 49.41 7.03 -16.37
C GLY A 749 49.56 7.08 -14.84
N THR A 750 48.42 6.97 -14.16
CA THR A 750 48.30 7.13 -12.71
C THR A 750 48.31 5.79 -12.01
N PHE A 751 49.06 5.67 -10.91
CA PHE A 751 49.20 4.43 -10.15
C PHE A 751 49.29 4.69 -8.65
N ARG A 752 48.74 3.76 -7.87
CA ARG A 752 48.90 3.76 -6.43
C ARG A 752 50.33 3.35 -6.05
N PRO A 753 51.06 4.16 -5.26
CA PRO A 753 52.40 3.83 -4.79
C PRO A 753 52.39 2.63 -3.83
N ASN A 754 53.57 2.04 -3.59
CA ASN A 754 53.70 0.93 -2.63
C ASN A 754 53.34 1.34 -1.19
N ASP A 755 53.67 2.57 -0.78
CA ASP A 755 53.25 3.18 0.49
C ASP A 755 52.32 4.38 0.22
N ALA A 756 51.10 4.34 0.78
CA ALA A 756 50.11 5.41 0.65
C ALA A 756 50.51 6.70 1.41
N PHE A 757 50.12 7.86 0.89
CA PHE A 757 50.45 9.18 1.45
C PHE A 757 49.49 9.63 2.55
N THR A 758 48.35 8.97 2.72
CA THR A 758 47.27 9.29 3.69
C THR A 758 47.73 9.71 5.09
N SER A 759 48.86 9.20 5.58
CA SER A 759 49.40 9.59 6.90
C SER A 759 49.94 11.04 6.98
N LEU A 760 50.04 11.74 5.86
CA LEU A 760 50.47 13.14 5.77
C LEU A 760 49.31 14.14 5.86
N VAL A 761 48.06 13.68 5.72
CA VAL A 761 46.88 14.54 5.84
C VAL A 761 46.87 15.24 7.20
N GLY A 762 46.64 16.56 7.20
CA GLY A 762 46.68 17.45 8.36
C GLY A 762 48.09 17.84 8.82
N THR A 763 49.16 17.39 8.16
CA THR A 763 50.53 17.84 8.46
C THR A 763 50.91 19.09 7.67
N SER A 764 51.86 19.88 8.16
CA SER A 764 52.29 21.10 7.47
C SER A 764 53.03 20.79 6.17
N ILE A 765 52.69 21.49 5.08
CA ILE A 765 53.36 21.36 3.77
C ILE A 765 54.74 22.03 3.72
N THR A 766 55.02 22.92 4.67
CA THR A 766 56.20 23.79 4.66
C THR A 766 57.48 23.02 4.96
N GLY A 767 58.45 23.08 4.05
CA GLY A 767 59.79 22.52 4.24
C GLY A 767 60.30 21.74 3.02
N ASP A 768 61.31 20.89 3.27
CA ASP A 768 61.99 20.14 2.22
C ASP A 768 61.29 18.79 1.99
N TRP A 769 60.84 18.58 0.75
CA TRP A 769 60.40 17.28 0.22
C TRP A 769 61.53 16.68 -0.60
N VAL A 770 61.94 15.45 -0.27
CA VAL A 770 63.14 14.83 -0.85
C VAL A 770 62.79 13.52 -1.54
N LEU A 771 62.95 13.44 -2.86
CA LEU A 771 62.86 12.21 -3.63
C LEU A 771 64.23 11.53 -3.69
N SER A 772 64.30 10.27 -3.28
CA SER A 772 65.51 9.44 -3.38
C SER A 772 65.28 8.27 -4.32
N ILE A 773 66.17 8.09 -5.30
CA ILE A 773 66.13 6.96 -6.24
C ILE A 773 67.43 6.18 -6.13
N SER A 774 67.33 4.88 -5.89
CA SER A 774 68.48 3.98 -5.80
C SER A 774 68.47 2.99 -6.93
N ASP A 775 69.58 2.88 -7.64
CA ASP A 775 69.91 1.74 -8.49
C ASP A 775 70.68 0.72 -7.66
N ALA A 776 70.28 -0.56 -7.70
CA ALA A 776 70.91 -1.63 -6.94
C ALA A 776 71.55 -2.74 -7.80
N ALA A 777 71.86 -2.47 -9.07
CA ALA A 777 72.54 -3.41 -9.96
C ALA A 777 73.66 -2.76 -10.78
N THR A 778 74.28 -3.54 -11.67
CA THR A 778 75.36 -3.09 -12.57
C THR A 778 74.95 -3.35 -14.00
N GLN A 779 75.29 -2.44 -14.93
CA GLN A 779 75.23 -2.45 -16.39
C GLN A 779 74.29 -1.39 -17.00
N ASP A 780 73.29 -0.94 -16.26
CA ASP A 780 72.22 -0.09 -16.74
C ASP A 780 72.26 1.24 -15.99
N THR A 781 72.30 2.34 -16.75
CA THR A 781 72.30 3.71 -16.21
C THR A 781 71.18 4.49 -16.84
N GLY A 782 70.68 5.50 -16.13
CA GLY A 782 69.62 6.36 -16.65
C GLY A 782 69.69 7.78 -16.11
N SER A 783 68.55 8.46 -16.15
CA SER A 783 68.38 9.81 -15.66
C SER A 783 67.01 9.99 -15.05
N LEU A 784 66.94 10.58 -13.87
CA LEU A 784 65.74 11.27 -13.42
C LEU A 784 65.62 12.52 -14.30
N ASN A 785 64.56 12.60 -15.10
CA ASN A 785 64.36 13.71 -16.03
C ASN A 785 63.71 14.90 -15.35
N ASN A 786 62.62 14.66 -14.63
CA ASN A 786 61.93 15.61 -13.78
C ASN A 786 61.03 14.88 -12.77
N TRP A 787 60.58 15.60 -11.74
CA TRP A 787 59.43 15.21 -10.92
C TRP A 787 58.77 16.46 -10.33
N SER A 788 57.52 16.31 -9.91
CA SER A 788 56.68 17.37 -9.36
C SER A 788 55.80 16.86 -8.24
N LEU A 789 55.44 17.74 -7.31
CA LEU A 789 54.41 17.51 -6.31
C LEU A 789 53.18 18.36 -6.64
N TYR A 790 52.01 17.73 -6.63
CA TYR A 790 50.71 18.39 -6.66
C TYR A 790 50.21 18.36 -5.23
N ILE A 791 50.05 19.52 -4.62
CA ILE A 791 49.67 19.62 -3.20
C ILE A 791 48.36 20.37 -3.08
N VAL A 792 47.42 19.75 -2.36
CA VAL A 792 46.19 20.37 -1.90
C VAL A 792 46.38 20.81 -0.46
N VAL A 793 46.05 22.07 -0.18
CA VAL A 793 46.05 22.63 1.19
C VAL A 793 44.64 22.95 1.64
N GLU A 794 44.41 22.77 2.94
CA GLU A 794 43.19 23.23 3.61
C GLU A 794 43.14 24.77 3.58
N ILE A 795 42.02 25.32 3.12
CA ILE A 795 41.67 26.74 3.25
C ILE A 795 40.70 26.89 4.41
N ASP A 796 41.00 27.84 5.30
CA ASP A 796 40.13 28.22 6.42
C ASP A 796 38.99 29.09 5.88
N GLU A 797 37.77 28.56 5.89
CA GLU A 797 36.57 29.21 5.34
C GLU A 797 35.83 30.00 6.43
N PRO A 798 35.33 31.21 6.15
CA PRO A 798 34.60 31.99 7.15
C PRO A 798 33.26 31.33 7.52
N VAL A 799 32.82 31.51 8.76
CA VAL A 799 31.55 30.96 9.28
C VAL A 799 30.36 31.25 8.36
N GLY A 800 29.62 30.18 8.05
CA GLY A 800 28.47 30.20 7.17
C GLY A 800 27.28 31.02 7.69
N PRO A 801 26.23 31.19 6.86
CA PRO A 801 25.03 31.89 7.26
C PRO A 801 24.28 31.15 8.38
N ILE A 802 23.68 31.90 9.29
CA ILE A 802 22.83 31.33 10.35
C ILE A 802 21.50 30.88 9.74
N THR A 803 21.11 29.66 10.04
CA THR A 803 19.82 29.07 9.71
C THR A 803 19.10 28.63 10.99
N ASP A 804 17.78 28.43 10.91
CA ASP A 804 17.04 27.77 11.98
C ASP A 804 17.08 26.25 11.74
N SER A 805 17.79 25.53 12.60
CA SER A 805 17.89 24.06 12.51
C SER A 805 16.67 23.35 13.11
N ASN A 806 15.81 24.07 13.80
CA ASN A 806 14.57 23.53 14.33
C ASN A 806 13.45 23.73 13.30
N SER A 807 12.85 22.64 12.84
CA SER A 807 11.75 22.68 11.89
C SER A 807 10.40 23.07 12.52
N ALA A 808 10.34 23.22 13.84
CA ALA A 808 9.17 23.74 14.52
C ALA A 808 8.88 25.18 14.07
N THR A 809 7.61 25.56 14.11
CA THR A 809 7.25 26.96 13.87
C THR A 809 7.80 27.84 14.97
N ASN A 810 8.32 29.02 14.60
CA ASN A 810 8.90 29.98 15.53
C ASN A 810 7.77 30.70 16.29
N THR A 811 7.24 30.01 17.29
CA THR A 811 6.10 30.47 18.06
C THR A 811 6.19 30.07 19.52
N VAL A 812 5.53 30.87 20.37
CA VAL A 812 5.48 30.64 21.81
C VAL A 812 4.16 31.21 22.36
N ALA A 813 3.55 30.52 23.32
CA ALA A 813 2.34 31.01 24.00
C ALA A 813 2.67 32.21 24.90
N GLU A 814 1.74 33.15 25.03
CA GLU A 814 1.95 34.33 25.87
C GLU A 814 2.16 34.01 27.36
N ASP A 815 1.61 32.89 27.84
CA ASP A 815 1.77 32.39 29.21
C ASP A 815 2.98 31.46 29.40
N ALA A 816 3.82 31.30 28.36
CA ALA A 816 4.99 30.44 28.43
C ALA A 816 5.95 30.86 29.55
N ALA A 817 6.40 29.88 30.33
CA ALA A 817 7.34 30.11 31.41
C ALA A 817 8.71 30.62 30.89
N ILE A 818 9.37 31.47 31.68
CA ILE A 818 10.77 31.86 31.44
C ILE A 818 11.64 30.60 31.31
N GLY A 819 12.41 30.51 30.23
CA GLY A 819 13.21 29.37 29.82
C GLY A 819 12.54 28.46 28.78
N ALA A 820 11.28 28.70 28.42
CA ALA A 820 10.61 27.97 27.33
C ALA A 820 11.29 28.26 25.99
N SER A 821 11.51 27.23 25.17
CA SER A 821 12.03 27.39 23.81
C SER A 821 10.94 27.96 22.89
N VAL A 822 11.36 28.79 21.92
CA VAL A 822 10.47 29.56 21.04
C VAL A 822 10.41 29.01 19.62
N GLY A 823 10.94 27.79 19.41
CA GLY A 823 11.03 27.17 18.09
C GLY A 823 12.30 27.53 17.31
N VAL A 824 13.10 28.52 17.75
CA VAL A 824 14.36 28.88 17.08
C VAL A 824 15.55 28.15 17.69
N THR A 825 16.28 27.39 16.86
CA THR A 825 17.61 26.85 17.17
C THR A 825 18.58 27.31 16.08
N ALA A 826 19.25 28.43 16.35
CA ALA A 826 20.22 29.01 15.43
C ALA A 826 21.39 28.05 15.19
N SER A 827 21.72 27.85 13.92
CA SER A 827 22.80 26.98 13.48
C SER A 827 23.55 27.65 12.34
N ALA A 828 24.86 27.83 12.52
CA ALA A 828 25.81 28.16 11.48
C ALA A 828 26.93 27.13 11.51
N THR A 829 27.52 26.86 10.36
CA THR A 829 28.63 25.92 10.21
C THR A 829 29.87 26.66 9.78
N ASP A 830 30.95 26.40 10.50
CA ASP A 830 32.31 26.66 10.07
C ASP A 830 32.97 25.28 9.92
N PRO A 831 33.45 24.90 8.73
CA PRO A 831 34.02 23.56 8.51
C PRO A 831 35.29 23.29 9.33
N ASN A 832 35.98 24.35 9.78
CA ASN A 832 37.32 24.26 10.34
C ASN A 832 37.36 24.66 11.84
N ASP A 833 36.38 25.45 12.31
CA ASP A 833 36.35 26.01 13.67
C ASP A 833 35.01 25.77 14.44
N ASP A 834 35.06 25.97 15.76
CA ASP A 834 33.87 25.93 16.63
C ASP A 834 33.07 27.25 16.53
N VAL A 835 31.74 27.14 16.45
CA VAL A 835 30.83 28.30 16.36
C VAL A 835 30.14 28.59 17.70
N THR A 836 30.11 29.85 18.11
CA THR A 836 29.41 30.32 19.32
C THR A 836 28.31 31.34 19.01
N TYR A 837 27.21 31.31 19.77
CA TYR A 837 26.02 32.10 19.49
C TYR A 837 25.75 33.22 20.52
N SER A 838 25.18 34.34 20.07
CA SER A 838 24.73 35.43 20.94
C SER A 838 23.55 36.21 20.33
N LEU A 839 22.79 36.94 21.15
CA LEU A 839 21.77 37.88 20.67
C LEU A 839 22.32 39.31 20.63
N THR A 840 22.33 39.93 19.45
CA THR A 840 22.64 41.36 19.30
C THR A 840 21.38 42.23 19.41
N ALA A 841 20.19 41.64 19.23
CA ALA A 841 18.90 42.20 19.60
C ALA A 841 17.99 41.14 20.26
N ASP A 842 17.59 41.39 21.51
CA ASP A 842 16.87 40.45 22.40
C ASP A 842 15.39 40.82 22.62
N ALA A 843 14.82 41.61 21.70
CA ALA A 843 13.50 42.21 21.79
C ALA A 843 13.23 42.99 23.10
N GLY A 844 14.26 43.59 23.71
CA GLY A 844 14.13 44.36 24.95
C GLY A 844 14.26 43.51 26.21
N GLY A 845 15.00 42.40 26.14
CA GLY A 845 15.22 41.44 27.21
C GLY A 845 14.11 40.39 27.36
N LEU A 846 13.30 40.20 26.31
CA LEU A 846 12.22 39.20 26.31
C LEU A 846 12.73 37.80 25.94
N PHE A 847 13.90 37.69 25.30
CA PHE A 847 14.49 36.41 24.89
C PHE A 847 15.97 36.32 25.28
N ASP A 848 16.46 35.09 25.40
CA ASP A 848 17.87 34.73 25.65
C ASP A 848 18.29 33.59 24.72
N ILE A 849 19.60 33.35 24.54
CA ILE A 849 20.13 32.29 23.67
C ILE A 849 21.22 31.48 24.39
N ASP A 850 21.21 30.16 24.19
CA ASP A 850 22.32 29.32 24.61
C ASP A 850 23.54 29.52 23.69
N PRO A 851 24.72 29.90 24.22
CA PRO A 851 25.88 30.24 23.39
C PRO A 851 26.55 29.06 22.72
N VAL A 852 26.20 27.82 23.10
CA VAL A 852 26.75 26.58 22.53
C VAL A 852 25.73 25.90 21.62
N PHE A 853 24.47 25.84 22.05
CA PHE A 853 23.43 25.09 21.35
C PHE A 853 22.54 25.96 20.44
N GLY A 854 22.67 27.29 20.48
CA GLY A 854 21.92 28.20 19.60
C GLY A 854 20.41 28.27 19.88
N VAL A 855 19.93 27.63 20.95
CA VAL A 855 18.50 27.58 21.31
C VAL A 855 18.06 28.91 21.90
N VAL A 856 17.07 29.55 21.28
CA VAL A 856 16.44 30.77 21.80
C VAL A 856 15.32 30.41 22.77
N THR A 857 15.26 31.11 23.90
CA THR A 857 14.29 30.88 24.98
C THR A 857 13.68 32.18 25.51
N VAL A 858 12.52 32.07 26.16
CA VAL A 858 11.83 33.20 26.82
C VAL A 858 12.62 33.68 28.05
N ALA A 859 12.91 34.97 28.13
CA ALA A 859 13.61 35.61 29.25
C ALA A 859 12.75 36.63 30.02
N GLY A 860 11.63 37.07 29.43
CA GLY A 860 10.68 38.01 30.03
C GLY A 860 9.22 37.59 29.76
N ALA A 861 8.28 38.21 30.48
CA ALA A 861 6.86 37.92 30.29
C ALA A 861 6.37 38.42 28.93
N LEU A 862 5.63 37.56 28.22
CA LEU A 862 5.01 37.86 26.93
C LEU A 862 3.55 38.26 27.13
N ASP A 863 3.01 39.02 26.18
CA ASP A 863 1.64 39.53 26.19
C ASP A 863 1.19 39.72 24.74
N PHE A 864 0.25 38.89 24.28
CA PHE A 864 -0.20 38.89 22.89
C PHE A 864 -0.85 40.23 22.51
N GLU A 865 -1.61 40.84 23.41
CA GLU A 865 -2.26 42.13 23.19
C GLU A 865 -1.26 43.28 23.08
N SER A 866 -0.09 43.14 23.70
CA SER A 866 1.02 44.08 23.55
C SER A 866 1.73 43.93 22.21
N ALA A 867 2.11 42.70 21.83
CA ALA A 867 2.71 42.41 20.53
C ALA A 867 2.55 40.93 20.16
N ALA A 868 1.87 40.67 19.04
CA ALA A 868 1.69 39.32 18.51
C ALA A 868 2.97 38.72 17.87
N THR A 869 4.05 39.50 17.73
CA THR A 869 5.31 39.05 17.12
C THR A 869 6.49 39.86 17.65
N HIS A 870 7.62 39.18 17.88
CA HIS A 870 8.90 39.79 18.23
C HIS A 870 10.01 39.31 17.29
N THR A 871 10.93 40.19 16.94
CA THR A 871 12.13 39.84 16.14
C THR A 871 13.35 39.82 17.06
N VAL A 872 14.16 38.76 16.97
CA VAL A 872 15.48 38.66 17.59
C VAL A 872 16.57 38.62 16.52
N THR A 873 17.73 39.22 16.78
CA THR A 873 18.91 39.15 15.90
C THR A 873 19.95 38.26 16.56
N VAL A 874 20.23 37.11 15.95
CA VAL A 874 21.25 36.15 16.38
C VAL A 874 22.56 36.44 15.65
N ARG A 875 23.68 36.29 16.36
CA ARG A 875 25.05 36.37 15.84
C ARG A 875 25.79 35.07 16.13
N ALA A 876 26.49 34.56 15.13
CA ALA A 876 27.40 33.42 15.21
C ALA A 876 28.84 33.93 15.03
N ASP A 877 29.73 33.59 15.96
CA ASP A 877 31.16 33.93 15.94
C ASP A 877 32.00 32.65 15.85
N SER A 878 33.03 32.66 15.01
CA SER A 878 34.03 31.59 14.86
C SER A 878 35.39 31.98 15.45
N ASP A 879 36.24 30.99 15.72
CA ASP A 879 37.54 31.14 16.39
C ASP A 879 38.59 31.84 15.50
N ASP A 880 38.49 31.73 14.17
CA ASP A 880 39.24 32.50 13.17
C ASP A 880 38.94 34.01 13.18
N GLY A 881 37.84 34.41 13.85
CA GLY A 881 37.36 35.78 13.98
C GLY A 881 36.34 36.21 12.92
N SER A 882 35.89 35.29 12.06
CA SER A 882 34.74 35.48 11.17
C SER A 882 33.42 35.47 11.96
N PHE A 883 32.38 36.11 11.40
CA PHE A 883 31.05 36.13 12.04
C PHE A 883 29.91 36.28 11.02
N SER A 884 28.72 35.80 11.39
CA SER A 884 27.47 36.00 10.64
C SER A 884 26.33 36.46 11.56
N GLU A 885 25.29 37.09 11.00
CA GLU A 885 24.10 37.57 11.73
C GLU A 885 22.81 37.25 10.95
N ALA A 886 21.73 36.92 11.65
CA ALA A 886 20.40 36.70 11.08
C ALA A 886 19.26 37.11 12.02
N ASP A 887 18.14 37.54 11.43
CA ASP A 887 16.91 37.90 12.15
C ASP A 887 15.93 36.73 12.16
N PHE A 888 15.29 36.47 13.31
CA PHE A 888 14.23 35.49 13.47
C PHE A 888 12.98 36.13 14.07
N ASP A 889 11.83 35.98 13.41
CA ASP A 889 10.54 36.39 13.91
C ASP A 889 9.90 35.27 14.75
N ILE A 890 9.50 35.62 15.96
CA ILE A 890 8.84 34.73 16.94
C ILE A 890 7.41 35.21 17.10
N ALA A 891 6.44 34.40 16.68
CA ALA A 891 5.02 34.68 16.84
C ALA A 891 4.54 34.32 18.25
N VAL A 892 3.90 35.26 18.94
CA VAL A 892 3.25 34.98 20.23
C VAL A 892 1.84 34.45 19.93
N THR A 893 1.43 33.34 20.53
CA THR A 893 0.05 32.83 20.42
C THR A 893 -0.79 33.27 21.62
N ASN A 894 -2.01 33.71 21.32
CA ASN A 894 -2.99 34.08 22.34
C ASN A 894 -3.53 32.82 23.04
N VAL A 895 -3.59 32.85 24.37
CA VAL A 895 -4.22 31.84 25.21
C VAL A 895 -5.49 32.44 25.81
N ASN A 896 -6.63 31.82 25.54
CA ASN A 896 -7.95 32.36 25.86
C ASN A 896 -8.22 32.36 27.39
N ASP A 897 -8.52 33.52 27.96
CA ASP A 897 -8.85 33.68 29.39
C ASP A 897 -10.20 33.02 29.75
N ALA A 898 -10.30 32.36 30.92
CA ALA A 898 -11.59 31.86 31.42
C ALA A 898 -12.56 33.03 31.67
N VAL A 899 -13.86 32.79 31.48
CA VAL A 899 -14.92 33.80 31.72
C VAL A 899 -16.16 33.19 32.39
N VAL A 900 -16.81 33.95 33.27
CA VAL A 900 -18.13 33.59 33.83
C VAL A 900 -19.21 33.86 32.78
N THR A 901 -19.81 32.81 32.25
CA THR A 901 -20.76 32.87 31.13
C THR A 901 -22.21 33.02 31.62
N THR A 902 -22.57 32.32 32.70
CA THR A 902 -23.95 32.30 33.24
C THR A 902 -23.97 32.46 34.77
N ARG A 903 -24.98 33.16 35.28
CA ARG A 903 -25.26 33.31 36.73
C ARG A 903 -26.76 33.11 36.99
N GLN A 904 -27.13 32.13 37.81
CA GLN A 904 -28.55 31.80 38.10
C GLN A 904 -28.80 31.64 39.60
N LEU A 905 -29.96 32.09 40.07
CA LEU A 905 -30.42 31.90 41.45
C LEU A 905 -31.56 30.88 41.48
N PHE A 906 -31.63 30.05 42.52
CA PHE A 906 -32.69 29.06 42.70
C PHE A 906 -33.46 29.26 44.01
N TYR A 907 -34.73 28.87 44.01
CA TYR A 907 -35.57 28.78 45.19
C TYR A 907 -35.60 27.35 45.71
N LEU A 908 -34.48 26.89 46.28
CA LEU A 908 -34.37 25.51 46.78
C LEU A 908 -35.37 25.27 47.91
N GLY A 909 -35.95 24.08 47.95
CA GLY A 909 -36.99 23.70 48.91
C GLY A 909 -38.39 24.30 48.63
N SER A 910 -38.58 24.94 47.47
CA SER A 910 -39.90 25.39 46.99
C SER A 910 -40.71 24.23 46.39
N ASP A 911 -42.01 24.43 46.14
CA ASP A 911 -42.82 23.43 45.43
C ASP A 911 -42.41 23.25 43.95
N TYR A 912 -41.56 24.15 43.42
CA TYR A 912 -40.98 24.06 42.08
C TYR A 912 -39.65 23.31 42.06
N ASP A 913 -39.02 23.08 43.21
CA ASP A 913 -37.79 22.28 43.32
C ASP A 913 -38.17 20.79 43.33
N THR A 914 -38.16 20.16 42.15
CA THR A 914 -38.57 18.75 42.02
C THR A 914 -37.46 17.74 42.33
N GLY A 915 -36.33 18.22 42.85
CA GLY A 915 -35.10 17.44 43.09
C GLY A 915 -33.99 17.71 42.06
N ASP A 916 -34.27 18.52 41.05
CA ASP A 916 -33.28 19.19 40.19
C ASP A 916 -33.38 20.70 40.44
N ALA A 917 -32.27 21.31 40.88
CA ALA A 917 -32.21 22.74 41.20
C ALA A 917 -32.67 23.61 40.02
N PHE A 918 -32.42 23.18 38.77
CA PHE A 918 -32.75 23.93 37.56
C PHE A 918 -34.25 24.11 37.30
N ASP A 919 -35.12 23.32 37.96
CA ASP A 919 -36.57 23.51 37.89
C ASP A 919 -37.06 24.73 38.69
N SER A 920 -36.24 25.21 39.64
CA SER A 920 -36.59 26.28 40.57
C SER A 920 -35.87 27.61 40.32
N VAL A 921 -35.40 27.84 39.08
CA VAL A 921 -34.70 29.08 38.69
C VAL A 921 -35.58 30.31 38.88
N ALA A 922 -35.02 31.32 39.57
CA ALA A 922 -35.59 32.65 39.71
C ALA A 922 -35.51 33.44 38.40
N THR A 923 -36.31 33.06 37.40
CA THR A 923 -36.25 33.60 36.03
C THR A 923 -36.56 35.10 35.91
N ASP A 924 -37.22 35.69 36.90
CA ASP A 924 -37.51 37.14 36.97
C ASP A 924 -36.37 37.95 37.59
N LYS A 925 -35.31 37.30 38.07
CA LYS A 925 -34.23 37.91 38.83
C LYS A 925 -32.92 37.95 38.06
N GLN A 926 -32.14 38.99 38.33
CA GLN A 926 -30.83 39.23 37.71
C GLN A 926 -29.84 39.72 38.77
N PHE A 927 -28.59 39.25 38.70
CA PHE A 927 -27.52 39.75 39.55
C PHE A 927 -27.20 41.21 39.23
N LEU A 928 -26.94 42.00 40.26
CA LEU A 928 -26.49 43.38 40.14
C LEU A 928 -24.99 43.41 39.88
N LEU A 929 -24.55 44.16 38.89
CA LEU A 929 -23.12 44.33 38.59
C LEU A 929 -22.56 45.64 39.19
N PRO A 930 -21.23 45.73 39.43
CA PRO A 930 -20.60 46.95 39.93
C PRO A 930 -20.91 48.18 39.05
N GLY A 931 -21.31 49.27 39.68
CA GLY A 931 -21.70 50.53 39.01
C GLY A 931 -23.19 50.62 38.67
N GLU A 932 -23.95 49.54 38.77
CA GLU A 932 -25.41 49.54 38.59
C GLU A 932 -26.14 49.93 39.88
N THR A 933 -27.41 50.34 39.76
CA THR A 933 -28.28 50.66 40.91
C THR A 933 -29.36 49.60 41.06
N ALA A 934 -29.45 49.03 42.27
CA ALA A 934 -30.38 47.95 42.59
C ALA A 934 -31.85 48.30 42.33
N THR A 935 -32.58 47.33 41.79
CA THR A 935 -34.04 47.36 41.61
C THR A 935 -34.64 46.04 42.11
N PHE A 936 -35.96 45.87 42.00
CA PHE A 936 -36.65 44.62 42.35
C PHE A 936 -36.22 43.39 41.52
N ALA A 937 -35.51 43.60 40.41
CA ALA A 937 -34.89 42.50 39.67
C ALA A 937 -33.69 41.90 40.42
N ASN A 938 -33.07 42.65 41.33
CA ASN A 938 -31.79 42.29 41.95
C ASN A 938 -31.91 41.71 43.37
N TYR A 939 -33.13 41.56 43.88
CA TYR A 939 -33.37 40.87 45.14
C TYR A 939 -34.66 40.05 45.08
N SER A 940 -34.73 39.01 45.92
CA SER A 940 -35.90 38.15 46.02
C SER A 940 -36.66 38.36 47.33
N SER A 941 -37.96 38.08 47.30
CA SER A 941 -38.83 38.06 48.48
C SER A 941 -39.04 36.68 49.09
N TYR A 942 -38.28 35.67 48.62
CA TYR A 942 -38.37 34.28 49.04
C TYR A 942 -38.15 34.12 50.55
N SER A 943 -39.02 33.35 51.21
CA SER A 943 -39.12 33.22 52.66
C SER A 943 -38.01 32.38 53.29
N LEU A 944 -37.28 31.59 52.50
CA LEU A 944 -36.10 30.83 52.95
C LEU A 944 -34.77 31.58 52.71
N GLY A 945 -34.82 32.84 52.28
CA GLY A 945 -33.62 33.64 52.02
C GLY A 945 -32.92 33.30 50.69
N ILE A 946 -31.63 33.63 50.60
CA ILE A 946 -30.75 33.18 49.49
C ILE A 946 -30.22 31.80 49.87
N ASN A 947 -30.67 30.74 49.19
CA ASN A 947 -30.27 29.37 49.50
C ASN A 947 -29.70 28.57 48.31
N GLY A 948 -29.79 29.03 47.05
CA GLY A 948 -29.19 28.36 45.89
C GLY A 948 -28.63 29.31 44.82
N LEU A 949 -27.44 28.99 44.29
CA LEU A 949 -26.72 29.73 43.23
C LEU A 949 -26.08 28.76 42.24
N ALA A 950 -26.22 28.96 40.93
CA ALA A 950 -25.41 28.31 39.90
C ALA A 950 -24.56 29.31 39.12
N LEU A 951 -23.35 28.88 38.78
CA LEU A 951 -22.40 29.58 37.93
C LEU A 951 -21.89 28.63 36.84
N GLU A 952 -21.77 29.17 35.64
CA GLU A 952 -21.10 28.49 34.52
C GLU A 952 -19.86 29.29 34.12
N LEU A 953 -18.74 28.57 33.96
CA LEU A 953 -17.46 29.10 33.53
C LEU A 953 -16.91 28.21 32.42
N ASN A 954 -16.12 28.78 31.52
CA ASN A 954 -15.39 27.97 30.54
C ASN A 954 -13.98 27.70 31.04
N ASP A 955 -13.52 26.46 30.87
CA ASP A 955 -12.12 26.04 31.06
C ASP A 955 -11.58 26.28 32.48
N LEU A 956 -12.27 25.77 33.51
CA LEU A 956 -11.84 25.93 34.89
C LEU A 956 -10.58 25.09 35.19
N ASN A 957 -9.50 25.76 35.60
CA ASN A 957 -8.20 25.12 35.81
C ASN A 957 -8.15 24.11 36.99
N GLN A 958 -9.05 24.22 37.96
CA GLN A 958 -9.10 23.33 39.12
C GLN A 958 -10.53 22.98 39.53
N VAL A 959 -10.72 21.77 40.06
CA VAL A 959 -12.04 21.30 40.52
C VAL A 959 -12.40 21.94 41.87
N PRO A 960 -13.56 22.63 41.98
CA PRO A 960 -14.01 23.24 43.22
C PRO A 960 -14.64 22.20 44.14
N THR A 961 -14.37 22.33 45.44
CA THR A 961 -14.92 21.52 46.53
C THR A 961 -15.22 22.42 47.71
N LEU A 962 -16.04 21.97 48.67
CA LEU A 962 -16.26 22.74 49.91
C LEU A 962 -14.96 23.00 50.71
N ALA A 963 -13.91 22.19 50.52
CA ALA A 963 -12.66 22.32 51.27
C ALA A 963 -11.73 23.42 50.72
N ASN A 964 -11.78 23.68 49.41
CA ASN A 964 -10.96 24.68 48.71
C ASN A 964 -11.81 25.84 48.15
N ILE A 965 -13.08 25.95 48.55
CA ILE A 965 -14.01 26.95 48.00
C ILE A 965 -13.51 28.40 48.12
N GLY A 966 -12.70 28.71 49.14
CA GLY A 966 -12.09 30.03 49.32
C GLY A 966 -11.02 30.39 48.28
N ASP A 967 -10.47 29.40 47.56
CA ASP A 967 -9.56 29.66 46.46
C ASP A 967 -10.33 30.14 45.21
N PHE A 968 -11.62 29.80 45.12
CA PHE A 968 -12.50 30.12 43.98
C PHE A 968 -13.40 31.32 44.26
N PHE A 969 -13.92 31.44 45.49
CA PHE A 969 -14.96 32.42 45.82
C PHE A 969 -14.74 33.13 47.15
N ASP A 970 -15.00 34.43 47.16
CA ASP A 970 -15.22 35.21 48.38
C ASP A 970 -16.69 35.64 48.48
N PHE A 971 -17.31 35.38 49.64
CA PHE A 971 -18.71 35.74 49.91
C PHE A 971 -18.80 36.75 51.06
N LYS A 972 -19.51 37.86 50.82
CA LYS A 972 -19.73 38.90 51.85
C LYS A 972 -21.20 39.30 51.93
N VAL A 973 -21.67 39.68 53.12
CA VAL A 973 -23.02 40.21 53.32
C VAL A 973 -23.02 41.61 53.92
N GLY A 974 -23.96 42.44 53.48
CA GLY A 974 -24.11 43.81 53.96
C GLY A 974 -25.37 44.49 53.44
N ASN A 975 -25.46 45.81 53.62
CA ASN A 975 -26.69 46.56 53.35
C ASN A 975 -26.46 48.04 52.99
N ASP A 976 -25.31 48.37 52.38
CA ASP A 976 -24.97 49.72 51.92
C ASP A 976 -23.93 49.71 50.79
N ASP A 977 -23.68 50.87 50.17
CA ASP A 977 -22.77 51.01 49.02
C ASP A 977 -21.28 50.80 49.37
N THR A 978 -20.93 50.66 50.64
CA THR A 978 -19.56 50.49 51.13
C THR A 978 -19.18 49.01 51.22
N THR A 979 -19.19 48.33 50.07
CA THR A 979 -19.04 46.87 49.96
C THR A 979 -17.72 46.32 50.52
N ALA A 980 -16.65 47.14 50.55
CA ALA A 980 -15.38 46.77 51.17
C ALA A 980 -15.49 46.46 52.68
N ASP A 981 -16.42 47.13 53.38
CA ASP A 981 -16.63 47.00 54.83
C ASP A 981 -17.64 45.89 55.19
N TRP A 982 -18.21 45.22 54.19
CA TRP A 982 -19.13 44.10 54.41
C TRP A 982 -18.43 42.92 55.09
N THR A 983 -19.17 42.20 55.92
CA THR A 983 -18.66 41.05 56.67
C THR A 983 -18.77 39.77 55.88
N ASP A 984 -17.95 38.77 56.18
CA ASP A 984 -18.01 37.46 55.51
C ASP A 984 -19.41 36.83 55.65
N ALA A 985 -19.92 36.28 54.55
CA ALA A 985 -21.17 35.55 54.52
C ALA A 985 -21.02 34.19 55.22
N PRO A 986 -22.13 33.58 55.68
CA PRO A 986 -22.13 32.15 56.00
C PRO A 986 -21.60 31.31 54.83
N ALA A 987 -20.79 30.30 55.11
CA ALA A 987 -20.27 29.41 54.07
C ALA A 987 -21.40 28.53 53.48
N PRO A 988 -21.34 28.16 52.19
CA PRO A 988 -22.20 27.13 51.60
C PRO A 988 -22.08 25.80 52.34
N ILE A 989 -23.19 25.06 52.40
CA ILE A 989 -23.28 23.73 53.04
C ILE A 989 -23.18 22.58 52.04
N SER A 990 -23.43 22.82 50.75
CA SER A 990 -23.19 21.89 49.66
C SER A 990 -22.60 22.61 48.44
N LEU A 991 -21.87 21.85 47.63
CA LEU A 991 -21.34 22.25 46.33
C LEU A 991 -21.46 21.05 45.40
N ASP A 992 -22.17 21.20 44.30
CA ASP A 992 -22.23 20.23 43.20
C ASP A 992 -21.47 20.80 42.00
N TYR A 993 -20.60 19.99 41.41
CA TYR A 993 -19.74 20.37 40.28
C TYR A 993 -19.89 19.37 39.15
N VAL A 994 -20.11 19.87 37.94
CA VAL A 994 -20.13 19.08 36.71
C VAL A 994 -19.22 19.76 35.69
N SER A 995 -18.21 19.03 35.23
CA SER A 995 -17.33 19.51 34.17
C SER A 995 -17.89 19.24 32.78
N ASN A 996 -17.61 20.12 31.82
CA ASN A 996 -17.96 19.96 30.40
C ASN A 996 -19.45 19.62 30.18
N VAL A 997 -20.36 20.42 30.73
CA VAL A 997 -21.81 20.23 30.57
C VAL A 997 -22.28 20.39 29.12
N ASP A 998 -21.44 20.94 28.25
CA ASP A 998 -21.67 21.05 26.81
C ASP A 998 -20.37 20.84 26.00
N ALA A 999 -20.52 20.79 24.67
CA ALA A 999 -19.42 20.62 23.73
C ALA A 999 -18.45 21.82 23.65
N SER A 1000 -18.75 22.91 24.35
CA SER A 1000 -17.87 24.09 24.44
C SER A 1000 -16.96 24.08 25.68
N GLY A 1001 -16.99 23.03 26.49
CA GLY A 1001 -16.11 22.91 27.65
C GLY A 1001 -16.60 23.67 28.89
N THR A 1002 -17.90 23.97 28.97
CA THR A 1002 -18.48 24.71 30.09
C THR A 1002 -18.46 23.86 31.38
N ASP A 1003 -17.90 24.39 32.46
CA ASP A 1003 -17.97 23.85 33.81
C ASP A 1003 -19.11 24.51 34.60
N GLN A 1004 -19.90 23.71 35.32
CA GLN A 1004 -21.05 24.15 36.09
C GLN A 1004 -20.84 23.92 37.59
N ILE A 1005 -21.10 24.96 38.39
CA ILE A 1005 -20.95 24.95 39.86
C ILE A 1005 -22.29 25.36 40.48
N VAL A 1006 -22.87 24.50 41.32
CA VAL A 1006 -24.08 24.79 42.10
C VAL A 1006 -23.74 24.85 43.59
N LEU A 1007 -24.06 25.96 44.24
CA LEU A 1007 -23.81 26.23 45.65
C LEU A 1007 -25.12 26.33 46.43
N GLN A 1008 -25.18 25.66 47.59
CA GLN A 1008 -26.34 25.70 48.48
C GLN A 1008 -25.97 26.26 49.85
N TRP A 1009 -26.80 27.18 50.37
CA TRP A 1009 -26.76 27.62 51.76
C TRP A 1009 -27.89 26.98 52.56
N ALA A 1010 -27.73 26.91 53.89
CA ALA A 1010 -28.83 26.53 54.76
C ALA A 1010 -29.96 27.56 54.68
N ASP A 1011 -31.22 27.10 54.73
CA ASP A 1011 -32.38 28.00 54.71
C ASP A 1011 -32.28 29.07 55.79
N ASN A 1012 -32.60 30.30 55.42
CA ASN A 1012 -32.53 31.51 56.25
C ASN A 1012 -31.12 31.91 56.69
N ALA A 1013 -30.04 31.31 56.14
CA ALA A 1013 -28.67 31.72 56.45
C ALA A 1013 -28.38 33.15 55.96
N ILE A 1014 -28.96 33.54 54.82
CA ILE A 1014 -28.78 34.85 54.21
C ILE A 1014 -30.18 35.43 53.92
N GLU A 1015 -30.74 36.15 54.90
CA GLU A 1015 -32.05 36.81 54.80
C GLU A 1015 -31.93 38.32 55.03
N ASN A 1016 -32.79 39.11 54.38
CA ASN A 1016 -32.95 40.55 54.63
C ASN A 1016 -31.65 41.39 54.49
N GLN A 1017 -30.75 40.98 53.60
CA GLN A 1017 -29.47 41.63 53.32
C GLN A 1017 -29.00 41.32 51.89
N TRP A 1018 -27.95 42.02 51.45
CA TRP A 1018 -27.26 41.74 50.20
C TRP A 1018 -26.15 40.72 50.40
N LEU A 1019 -25.96 39.86 49.40
CA LEU A 1019 -24.82 38.97 49.22
C LEU A 1019 -23.96 39.52 48.06
N GLN A 1020 -22.69 39.75 48.32
CA GLN A 1020 -21.65 39.92 47.31
C GLN A 1020 -20.98 38.57 47.07
N ILE A 1021 -20.81 38.24 45.81
CA ILE A 1021 -20.05 37.09 45.34
C ILE A 1021 -18.89 37.63 44.50
N THR A 1022 -17.67 37.22 44.85
CA THR A 1022 -16.48 37.43 44.03
C THR A 1022 -15.99 36.07 43.56
N VAL A 1023 -15.88 35.87 42.25
CA VAL A 1023 -15.10 34.77 41.67
C VAL A 1023 -13.66 35.25 41.56
N ASN A 1024 -12.75 34.57 42.24
CA ASN A 1024 -11.36 34.99 42.36
C ASN A 1024 -10.63 34.84 41.02
N ALA A 1025 -9.67 35.72 40.73
CA ALA A 1025 -8.78 35.60 39.58
C ALA A 1025 -7.52 34.81 39.88
N GLY A 1026 -6.91 34.25 38.85
CA GLY A 1026 -5.62 33.58 38.91
C GLY A 1026 -5.68 32.10 38.55
N ASN A 1027 -4.60 31.39 38.82
CA ASN A 1027 -4.35 30.06 38.27
C ASN A 1027 -5.40 28.99 38.65
N THR A 1028 -6.10 29.17 39.76
CA THR A 1028 -7.15 28.24 40.21
C THR A 1028 -8.41 28.32 39.34
N THR A 1029 -8.78 29.53 38.90
CA THR A 1029 -10.02 29.78 38.16
C THR A 1029 -9.79 30.06 36.67
N GLY A 1030 -8.57 30.39 36.27
CA GLY A 1030 -8.26 30.81 34.90
C GLY A 1030 -8.75 32.22 34.54
N LEU A 1031 -9.42 32.93 35.47
CA LEU A 1031 -9.92 34.28 35.21
C LEU A 1031 -8.76 35.30 35.25
N ALA A 1032 -8.67 36.15 34.23
CA ALA A 1032 -7.71 37.27 34.19
C ALA A 1032 -7.99 38.38 35.22
N ALA A 1033 -9.26 38.57 35.60
CA ALA A 1033 -9.68 39.53 36.61
C ALA A 1033 -10.86 39.00 37.45
N PRO A 1034 -10.98 39.38 38.74
CA PRO A 1034 -12.05 38.85 39.58
C PRO A 1034 -13.42 39.29 39.06
N ASP A 1035 -14.38 38.36 39.01
CA ASP A 1035 -15.76 38.65 38.63
C ASP A 1035 -16.60 38.92 39.89
N VAL A 1036 -17.12 40.13 40.04
CA VAL A 1036 -17.84 40.56 41.26
C VAL A 1036 -19.28 40.91 40.92
N PHE A 1037 -20.24 40.33 41.65
CA PHE A 1037 -21.67 40.60 41.48
C PHE A 1037 -22.46 40.44 42.79
N TYR A 1038 -23.69 40.95 42.81
CA TYR A 1038 -24.48 41.08 44.04
C TYR A 1038 -25.92 40.59 43.86
N PHE A 1039 -26.51 40.03 44.92
CA PHE A 1039 -27.93 39.70 44.97
C PHE A 1039 -28.51 39.87 46.37
N GLY A 1040 -29.74 40.37 46.48
CA GLY A 1040 -30.38 40.63 47.76
C GLY A 1040 -31.52 39.68 48.11
N ASN A 1041 -31.92 39.68 49.38
CA ASN A 1041 -33.19 39.10 49.81
C ASN A 1041 -33.93 40.06 50.76
N ALA A 1042 -35.24 40.17 50.59
CA ALA A 1042 -36.15 41.02 51.36
C ALA A 1042 -37.49 40.30 51.55
N ILE A 1043 -37.59 39.48 52.60
CA ILE A 1043 -38.69 38.52 52.76
C ILE A 1043 -40.04 39.23 52.79
N GLY A 1044 -40.95 38.89 51.88
CA GLY A 1044 -42.31 39.43 51.84
C GLY A 1044 -42.48 40.80 51.18
N GLU A 1045 -41.45 41.32 50.48
CA GLU A 1045 -41.51 42.59 49.74
C GLU A 1045 -42.08 42.40 48.32
N THR A 1046 -42.92 43.31 47.84
CA THR A 1046 -43.67 43.16 46.57
C THR A 1046 -43.14 44.01 45.40
N GLY A 1047 -41.97 44.61 45.55
CA GLY A 1047 -41.27 45.43 44.55
C GLY A 1047 -41.86 46.81 44.37
N ASP A 1048 -42.47 47.37 45.40
CA ASP A 1048 -43.30 48.57 45.26
C ASP A 1048 -42.63 49.90 45.59
N SER A 1049 -41.38 49.82 46.05
CA SER A 1049 -40.53 50.95 46.40
C SER A 1049 -39.30 51.03 45.49
N THR A 1050 -38.91 52.27 45.13
CA THR A 1050 -37.70 52.55 44.33
C THR A 1050 -36.57 53.15 45.16
N THR A 1051 -36.68 53.16 46.51
CA THR A 1051 -35.65 53.75 47.39
C THR A 1051 -35.02 52.73 48.33
N ASP A 1052 -35.84 51.93 49.01
CA ASP A 1052 -35.41 50.82 49.89
C ASP A 1052 -36.45 49.70 49.73
N ALA A 1053 -36.06 48.42 49.76
CA ALA A 1053 -37.03 47.33 49.72
C ALA A 1053 -37.66 47.14 51.11
N ARG A 1054 -38.76 47.85 51.33
CA ARG A 1054 -39.38 47.99 52.63
C ARG A 1054 -40.71 47.25 52.65
N VAL A 1055 -40.75 46.14 53.37
CA VAL A 1055 -41.99 45.40 53.62
C VAL A 1055 -42.88 46.20 54.57
N ASP A 1056 -44.05 46.63 54.12
CA ASP A 1056 -44.98 47.40 54.93
C ASP A 1056 -46.46 47.00 54.77
N ALA A 1057 -47.36 47.87 55.24
CA ALA A 1057 -48.78 47.56 55.23
C ALA A 1057 -49.34 47.48 53.79
N ASP A 1058 -48.69 48.12 52.82
CA ASP A 1058 -49.05 48.08 51.41
C ASP A 1058 -48.69 46.72 50.80
N ASP A 1059 -47.55 46.11 51.12
CA ASP A 1059 -47.22 44.71 50.72
C ASP A 1059 -48.26 43.71 51.24
N VAL A 1060 -48.58 43.79 52.54
CA VAL A 1060 -49.61 42.94 53.16
C VAL A 1060 -50.98 43.15 52.48
N SER A 1061 -51.28 44.38 52.07
CA SER A 1061 -52.51 44.73 51.36
C SER A 1061 -52.52 44.19 49.93
N ARG A 1062 -51.41 44.26 49.22
CA ARG A 1062 -51.26 43.78 47.82
C ARG A 1062 -51.37 42.27 47.73
N VAL A 1063 -50.72 41.53 48.63
CA VAL A 1063 -50.83 40.06 48.68
C VAL A 1063 -52.28 39.64 48.96
N ARG A 1064 -52.94 40.29 49.93
CA ARG A 1064 -54.37 40.07 50.21
C ARG A 1064 -55.31 40.36 49.04
N GLN A 1065 -54.95 41.28 48.17
CA GLN A 1065 -55.73 41.63 46.99
C GLN A 1065 -55.50 40.66 45.81
N ASN A 1066 -54.42 39.87 45.86
CA ASN A 1066 -53.99 38.98 44.80
C ASN A 1066 -53.96 37.49 45.21
N LEU A 1067 -54.79 37.10 46.19
CA LEU A 1067 -54.93 35.69 46.59
C LEU A 1067 -55.35 34.83 45.37
N SER A 1068 -54.59 33.78 45.08
CA SER A 1068 -54.79 32.95 43.88
C SER A 1068 -55.93 31.93 44.03
N GLY A 1069 -56.37 31.65 45.25
CA GLY A 1069 -57.43 30.69 45.55
C GLY A 1069 -56.94 29.25 45.43
N PHE A 1070 -57.49 28.47 44.49
CA PHE A 1070 -57.09 27.08 44.24
C PHE A 1070 -56.21 26.93 42.99
N PHE A 1071 -55.84 28.03 42.33
CA PHE A 1071 -55.02 28.01 41.11
C PHE A 1071 -53.55 28.13 41.46
N SER A 1072 -52.74 27.30 40.82
CA SER A 1072 -51.27 27.40 40.88
C SER A 1072 -50.82 28.68 40.16
N VAL A 1073 -49.86 29.39 40.75
CA VAL A 1073 -49.18 30.55 40.15
C VAL A 1073 -47.81 30.13 39.60
N GLY A 1074 -47.15 31.03 38.86
CA GLY A 1074 -45.79 30.80 38.37
C GLY A 1074 -44.74 31.15 39.42
N ILE A 1075 -43.54 30.60 39.26
CA ILE A 1075 -42.37 30.83 40.15
C ILE A 1075 -41.92 32.30 40.20
N ASP A 1076 -42.31 33.11 39.21
CA ASP A 1076 -42.04 34.55 39.12
C ASP A 1076 -43.12 35.41 39.80
N ASN A 1077 -44.16 34.81 40.40
CA ASN A 1077 -45.24 35.57 41.01
C ASN A 1077 -44.75 36.36 42.22
N VAL A 1078 -44.82 37.68 42.15
CA VAL A 1078 -44.26 38.59 43.17
C VAL A 1078 -44.98 38.53 44.53
N TYR A 1079 -46.11 37.83 44.64
CA TYR A 1079 -46.89 37.70 45.88
C TYR A 1079 -46.82 36.32 46.54
N ASP A 1080 -46.19 35.35 45.87
CA ASP A 1080 -45.93 33.99 46.37
C ASP A 1080 -44.51 33.97 46.97
N PHE A 1081 -44.42 34.13 48.29
CA PHE A 1081 -43.16 34.35 49.00
C PHE A 1081 -42.54 33.07 49.52
N ASP A 1082 -43.30 32.02 49.80
CA ASP A 1082 -42.76 30.70 50.12
C ASP A 1082 -42.65 29.79 48.90
N ARG A 1083 -43.02 30.28 47.71
CA ARG A 1083 -42.89 29.58 46.44
C ARG A 1083 -43.59 28.22 46.47
N ASP A 1084 -44.70 28.14 47.20
CA ASP A 1084 -45.55 26.94 47.31
C ASP A 1084 -46.53 26.79 46.13
N SER A 1085 -46.35 27.65 45.11
CA SER A 1085 -47.20 27.78 43.93
C SER A 1085 -48.58 28.37 44.19
N ARG A 1086 -48.83 28.99 45.36
CA ARG A 1086 -50.08 29.65 45.68
C ARG A 1086 -49.81 31.04 46.26
N VAL A 1087 -50.86 31.86 46.26
CA VAL A 1087 -50.87 33.14 46.99
C VAL A 1087 -52.01 33.05 47.97
N ASP A 1088 -51.73 32.76 49.23
CA ASP A 1088 -52.74 32.45 50.22
C ASP A 1088 -52.57 33.18 51.57
N ALA A 1089 -53.18 32.65 52.63
CA ALA A 1089 -53.10 33.28 53.95
C ALA A 1089 -51.68 33.22 54.54
N ASP A 1090 -50.86 32.27 54.12
CA ASP A 1090 -49.49 32.08 54.57
C ASP A 1090 -48.57 33.15 53.95
N ASP A 1091 -48.70 33.53 52.68
CA ASP A 1091 -48.00 34.69 52.10
C ASP A 1091 -48.37 36.02 52.78
N VAL A 1092 -49.67 36.18 53.09
CA VAL A 1092 -50.15 37.34 53.87
C VAL A 1092 -49.53 37.34 55.27
N SER A 1093 -49.27 36.15 55.82
CA SER A 1093 -48.58 35.97 57.10
C SER A 1093 -47.10 36.30 56.96
N ILE A 1094 -46.43 35.86 55.90
CA ILE A 1094 -45.01 36.10 55.61
C ILE A 1094 -44.76 37.62 55.49
N ALA A 1095 -45.51 38.35 54.66
CA ALA A 1095 -45.37 39.80 54.56
C ALA A 1095 -45.68 40.53 55.89
N ARG A 1096 -46.64 40.02 56.68
CA ARG A 1096 -46.97 40.63 57.98
C ARG A 1096 -45.88 40.38 59.02
N GLN A 1097 -45.28 39.20 59.04
CA GLN A 1097 -44.26 38.82 60.01
C GLN A 1097 -42.93 39.52 59.70
N ASN A 1098 -42.69 39.84 58.43
CA ASN A 1098 -41.47 40.48 57.95
C ASN A 1098 -41.61 42.00 57.71
N LEU A 1099 -42.60 42.65 58.33
CA LEU A 1099 -42.75 44.11 58.27
C LEU A 1099 -41.44 44.80 58.67
N SER A 1100 -40.87 45.53 57.73
CA SER A 1100 -39.58 46.19 57.85
C SER A 1100 -39.60 47.23 58.98
N GLY A 1101 -38.67 47.06 59.91
CA GLY A 1101 -38.37 48.00 60.99
C GLY A 1101 -37.65 49.25 60.49
N PHE A 1102 -36.75 49.81 61.32
CA PHE A 1102 -35.97 51.00 60.97
C PHE A 1102 -34.84 50.76 59.95
N PHE A 1103 -34.61 49.50 59.57
CA PHE A 1103 -33.50 49.09 58.70
C PHE A 1103 -34.00 48.09 57.63
N PRO A 1104 -34.75 48.56 56.61
CA PRO A 1104 -35.03 47.74 55.43
C PRO A 1104 -33.73 47.44 54.66
N ILE A 1105 -33.78 46.50 53.71
CA ILE A 1105 -32.69 46.36 52.75
C ILE A 1105 -32.65 47.62 51.88
N ARG A 1106 -31.47 48.23 51.75
CA ARG A 1106 -31.27 49.45 50.96
C ARG A 1106 -31.05 49.07 49.51
N LEU A 1107 -31.59 49.84 48.56
CA LEU A 1107 -31.22 49.66 47.16
C LEU A 1107 -29.83 50.27 46.95
N ILE A 1108 -28.83 49.41 46.76
CA ILE A 1108 -27.42 49.80 46.66
C ILE A 1108 -26.99 50.18 45.24
N THR A 1109 -25.96 51.01 45.14
CA THR A 1109 -25.17 51.29 43.93
C THR A 1109 -23.69 51.00 44.22
N PRO A 1110 -23.25 49.74 44.14
CA PRO A 1110 -21.86 49.38 44.40
C PRO A 1110 -20.92 50.15 43.47
N GLY A 1111 -19.81 50.66 43.99
CA GLY A 1111 -18.84 51.39 43.16
C GLY A 1111 -18.24 50.50 42.06
N ALA A 1112 -18.03 51.05 40.86
CA ALA A 1112 -17.20 50.43 39.83
C ALA A 1112 -15.74 50.42 40.30
N GLY A 1113 -15.33 49.41 41.06
CA GLY A 1113 -14.00 49.34 41.64
C GLY A 1113 -12.92 49.32 40.55
N LYS A 1114 -11.95 50.25 40.64
CA LYS A 1114 -10.57 49.96 40.20
C LYS A 1114 -9.96 49.03 41.23
N ALA A 1115 -9.33 47.94 40.80
CA ALA A 1115 -8.50 47.12 41.69
C ALA A 1115 -7.37 47.99 42.27
N ASP A 1116 -7.49 48.33 43.56
CA ASP A 1116 -6.48 49.05 44.32
C ASP A 1116 -5.43 48.02 44.79
N PHE A 1117 -4.34 47.89 44.02
CA PHE A 1117 -3.14 47.25 44.52
C PHE A 1117 -2.56 48.15 45.62
N GLY A 1118 -2.55 47.63 46.84
CA GLY A 1118 -2.18 48.34 48.05
C GLY A 1118 -0.97 49.28 47.89
N SER A 1119 -1.20 50.56 48.19
CA SER A 1119 -0.20 51.61 48.14
C SER A 1119 0.89 51.43 49.21
N GLY A 1120 2.14 51.37 48.75
CA GLY A 1120 3.36 51.60 49.53
C GLY A 1120 4.29 52.58 48.81
N SER A 1121 4.01 53.87 48.99
CA SER A 1121 4.92 55.03 48.85
C SER A 1121 5.61 55.35 47.50
N ASP A 1122 5.07 56.41 46.87
CA ASP A 1122 5.71 57.73 46.69
C ASP A 1122 6.35 58.10 45.32
N LEU A 1123 6.09 59.36 44.97
CA LEU A 1123 6.69 60.25 43.96
C LEU A 1123 6.17 60.12 42.50
N LEU A 1124 5.16 60.92 42.10
CA LEU A 1124 5.25 62.33 41.63
C LEU A 1124 5.79 62.51 40.20
N PHE A 1125 4.88 62.88 39.28
CA PHE A 1125 4.85 64.09 38.41
C PHE A 1125 4.04 63.77 37.14
N ASP A 1126 2.78 64.22 37.04
CA ASP A 1126 2.32 65.48 36.40
C ASP A 1126 2.49 65.43 34.86
N ALA A 1127 1.49 65.02 34.07
CA ALA A 1127 0.31 65.76 33.59
C ALA A 1127 0.55 66.72 32.40
N ALA A 1128 -0.49 66.79 31.56
CA ALA A 1128 -0.80 67.70 30.43
C ALA A 1128 -0.31 67.25 29.04
N GLY A 1129 -1.13 67.25 27.98
CA GLY A 1129 -2.52 67.70 27.75
C GLY A 1129 -2.91 67.25 26.32
N ASP A 1130 -4.11 66.71 26.11
CA ASP A 1130 -5.37 67.41 25.80
C ASP A 1130 -5.46 67.92 24.36
N ASP A 1131 -6.25 67.22 23.54
CA ASP A 1131 -7.32 67.85 22.75
C ASP A 1131 -8.22 66.81 22.06
N GLY A 1132 -9.49 66.79 22.48
CA GLY A 1132 -10.51 65.87 21.98
C GLY A 1132 -11.17 66.26 20.66
N LYS A 1133 -11.82 65.29 20.02
CA LYS A 1133 -13.29 65.14 20.07
C LYS A 1133 -13.78 63.93 19.25
N PRO A 1134 -14.88 63.30 19.68
CA PRO A 1134 -15.50 62.16 19.01
C PRO A 1134 -16.58 62.60 18.00
N THR A 1135 -16.82 61.75 17.00
CA THR A 1135 -18.07 61.72 16.23
C THR A 1135 -18.67 60.31 16.24
N THR A 1136 -19.98 60.29 16.38
CA THR A 1136 -20.93 59.22 16.71
C THR A 1136 -21.31 58.25 15.57
N SER A 1137 -21.63 57.00 15.91
CA SER A 1137 -22.66 56.13 15.28
C SER A 1137 -22.80 54.86 16.16
N LYS A 1138 -23.91 54.50 16.80
CA LYS A 1138 -25.27 54.12 16.38
C LYS A 1138 -25.36 52.92 15.41
N GLU A 1139 -25.82 51.80 15.99
CA GLU A 1139 -26.60 50.66 15.46
C GLU A 1139 -25.93 49.57 14.60
N ALA A 1140 -25.63 48.46 15.27
CA ALA A 1140 -26.10 47.07 15.06
C ALA A 1140 -26.48 46.59 13.64
N GLY A 1141 -25.92 45.44 13.24
CA GLY A 1141 -26.43 44.60 12.16
C GLY A 1141 -25.52 43.43 11.79
N LEU A 1142 -25.88 42.24 12.29
CA LEU A 1142 -25.56 40.87 11.86
C LEU A 1142 -24.45 40.64 10.81
N ALA A 1143 -23.40 39.93 11.20
CA ALA A 1143 -22.53 39.18 10.28
C ALA A 1143 -22.43 37.72 10.72
N LYS A 1144 -22.94 36.83 9.86
CA LYS A 1144 -22.64 35.40 9.84
C LYS A 1144 -21.13 35.21 9.69
N ARG A 1145 -20.53 34.27 10.42
CA ARG A 1145 -19.26 33.64 10.05
C ARG A 1145 -19.46 32.13 10.06
N SER A 1146 -19.52 31.57 8.85
CA SER A 1146 -19.32 30.17 8.56
C SER A 1146 -17.82 29.88 8.57
N ILE A 1147 -17.42 28.82 9.26
CA ILE A 1147 -16.07 28.27 9.26
C ILE A 1147 -15.87 27.50 7.93
N VAL A 1148 -14.78 27.82 7.24
CA VAL A 1148 -14.27 27.11 6.07
C VAL A 1148 -12.95 26.48 6.50
N VAL A 1149 -12.84 25.16 6.40
CA VAL A 1149 -11.57 24.43 6.42
C VAL A 1149 -11.12 24.33 4.96
N GLN A 1150 -9.91 24.81 4.66
CA GLN A 1150 -9.25 24.67 3.37
C GLN A 1150 -8.32 23.45 3.41
N THR A 1151 -8.42 22.58 2.40
CA THR A 1151 -7.28 21.85 1.87
C THR A 1151 -7.22 22.14 0.36
N ASN A 1152 -6.07 22.62 -0.10
CA ASN A 1152 -5.69 22.79 -1.51
C ASN A 1152 -5.58 21.39 -2.16
N GLU A 1153 -5.83 21.13 -3.43
CA GLU A 1153 -5.43 21.83 -4.65
C GLU A 1153 -6.49 21.74 -5.77
N LYS A 1154 -6.39 22.65 -6.74
CA LYS A 1154 -7.32 22.84 -7.85
C LYS A 1154 -6.50 22.98 -9.14
N VAL A 1155 -6.68 22.09 -10.10
CA VAL A 1155 -6.41 22.38 -11.53
C VAL A 1155 -7.71 22.87 -12.14
N GLU A 1156 -7.67 24.09 -12.71
CA GLU A 1156 -8.81 24.73 -13.36
C GLU A 1156 -9.08 24.15 -14.74
N LEU A 1157 -10.36 23.97 -15.10
CA LEU A 1157 -10.81 24.19 -16.46
C LEU A 1157 -12.14 24.96 -16.47
N SER A 1158 -12.07 26.08 -17.18
CA SER A 1158 -13.05 27.13 -17.40
C SER A 1158 -14.29 26.70 -18.20
N GLY A 1159 -15.45 27.32 -17.92
CA GLY A 1159 -16.56 27.35 -18.88
C GLY A 1159 -17.89 27.84 -18.31
N ALA A 1160 -18.16 29.15 -18.43
CA ALA A 1160 -19.45 29.75 -18.10
C ALA A 1160 -20.55 29.39 -19.13
N ILE A 1161 -21.82 29.32 -18.71
CA ILE A 1161 -22.97 30.13 -19.18
C ILE A 1161 -24.31 29.62 -18.58
N VAL A 1162 -24.94 30.53 -17.80
CA VAL A 1162 -26.36 30.97 -17.72
C VAL A 1162 -27.53 29.97 -17.93
N ALA A 1163 -28.40 30.01 -16.90
CA ALA A 1163 -29.83 29.62 -16.78
C ALA A 1163 -30.70 29.53 -18.06
N ASP A 1164 -31.62 28.55 -18.13
CA ASP A 1164 -33.03 28.67 -17.70
C ASP A 1164 -33.86 27.38 -18.01
N ASN A 1165 -34.77 27.03 -17.09
CA ASN A 1165 -36.00 26.22 -17.17
C ASN A 1165 -36.11 24.82 -17.85
N ASP A 1166 -36.77 23.92 -17.08
CA ASP A 1166 -37.55 22.73 -17.45
C ASP A 1166 -36.90 21.62 -18.31
N VAL A 1167 -36.32 20.62 -17.63
CA VAL A 1167 -36.25 19.24 -18.13
C VAL A 1167 -36.43 18.26 -16.95
N ALA A 1168 -37.30 17.28 -17.11
CA ALA A 1168 -37.44 16.17 -16.18
C ALA A 1168 -36.09 15.46 -15.99
N VAL A 1169 -35.60 15.38 -14.75
CA VAL A 1169 -34.40 14.62 -14.43
C VAL A 1169 -34.76 13.15 -14.52
N VAL A 1170 -34.29 12.49 -15.58
CA VAL A 1170 -33.99 11.06 -15.54
C VAL A 1170 -32.72 10.96 -14.70
N GLU A 1171 -32.85 10.44 -13.47
CA GLU A 1171 -31.68 10.19 -12.61
C GLU A 1171 -30.80 9.15 -13.31
N SER A 1172 -29.49 9.39 -13.37
CA SER A 1172 -28.56 8.44 -13.97
C SER A 1172 -28.29 7.27 -13.01
N PRO A 1173 -27.97 6.06 -13.53
CA PRO A 1173 -27.65 4.89 -12.70
C PRO A 1173 -26.48 5.10 -11.72
N ALA A 1174 -25.67 6.15 -11.90
CA ALA A 1174 -24.59 6.50 -10.98
C ALA A 1174 -25.10 7.16 -9.68
N GLN A 1175 -26.22 7.88 -9.72
CA GLN A 1175 -26.79 8.53 -8.52
C GLN A 1175 -27.62 7.58 -7.64
N GLU A 1176 -28.17 6.50 -8.20
CA GLU A 1176 -28.76 5.40 -7.41
C GLU A 1176 -27.70 4.55 -6.70
N ARG A 1177 -26.49 4.41 -7.27
CA ARG A 1177 -25.36 3.65 -6.68
C ARG A 1177 -24.76 4.32 -5.44
N VAL A 1178 -24.53 5.63 -5.49
CA VAL A 1178 -24.04 6.41 -4.32
C VAL A 1178 -25.05 6.38 -3.16
N LYS A 1179 -26.35 6.30 -3.46
CA LYS A 1179 -27.39 6.12 -2.44
C LYS A 1179 -27.38 4.72 -1.84
N ALA A 1180 -27.12 3.68 -2.63
CA ALA A 1180 -27.05 2.30 -2.15
C ALA A 1180 -25.81 2.05 -1.27
N GLU A 1181 -24.66 2.62 -1.65
CA GLU A 1181 -23.42 2.59 -0.83
C GLU A 1181 -23.62 3.32 0.51
N ALA A 1182 -24.25 4.50 0.49
CA ALA A 1182 -24.53 5.26 1.71
C ALA A 1182 -25.58 4.61 2.63
N GLU A 1183 -26.50 3.79 2.11
CA GLU A 1183 -27.45 3.02 2.92
C GLU A 1183 -26.82 1.74 3.50
N LEU A 1184 -25.81 1.16 2.86
CA LEU A 1184 -25.05 0.00 3.34
C LEU A 1184 -24.03 0.38 4.42
N ASP A 1185 -23.29 1.48 4.27
CA ASP A 1185 -22.40 2.00 5.32
C ASP A 1185 -23.18 2.34 6.60
N ARG A 1186 -24.41 2.82 6.45
CA ARG A 1186 -25.30 3.14 7.56
C ARG A 1186 -25.85 1.90 8.27
N ALA A 1187 -26.09 0.81 7.55
CA ALA A 1187 -26.50 -0.47 8.12
C ALA A 1187 -25.36 -1.16 8.90
N PHE A 1188 -24.11 -0.87 8.55
CA PHE A 1188 -22.93 -1.47 9.20
C PHE A 1188 -22.57 -0.81 10.54
N VAL A 1189 -22.72 0.52 10.64
CA VAL A 1189 -22.54 1.25 11.92
C VAL A 1189 -23.57 0.82 12.97
N GLU A 1190 -24.77 0.41 12.55
CA GLU A 1190 -25.79 -0.14 13.45
C GLU A 1190 -25.49 -1.60 13.89
N PHE A 1191 -24.69 -2.37 13.14
CA PHE A 1191 -24.35 -3.76 13.47
C PHE A 1191 -23.14 -3.86 14.42
N ASP A 1192 -22.14 -2.98 14.28
CA ASP A 1192 -20.99 -2.91 15.19
C ASP A 1192 -21.40 -2.53 16.64
N PHE A 1193 -22.49 -1.78 16.79
CA PHE A 1193 -23.03 -1.38 18.10
C PHE A 1193 -23.73 -2.52 18.86
N GLU A 1194 -24.18 -3.57 18.18
CA GLU A 1194 -24.78 -4.75 18.82
C GLU A 1194 -23.74 -5.82 19.20
N ALA A 1195 -22.55 -5.82 18.58
CA ALA A 1195 -21.47 -6.77 18.87
C ALA A 1195 -20.67 -6.44 20.16
N GLU A 1196 -20.66 -5.17 20.61
CA GLU A 1196 -20.04 -4.76 21.90
C GLU A 1196 -20.94 -5.02 23.13
N LEU A 1197 -22.17 -5.49 22.93
CA LEU A 1197 -23.17 -5.72 24.00
C LEU A 1197 -23.49 -7.20 24.28
N VAL A 1198 -22.78 -8.15 23.66
CA VAL A 1198 -22.85 -9.61 23.92
C VAL A 1198 -21.48 -10.11 24.40
#